data_AF-A0A942F8G4-F1
#
_entry.id   AF-A0A942F8G4-F1
#
_cell.length_a   1.000
_cell.length_b   1.000
_cell.length_c   1.000
_cell.angle_alpha   90.00
_cell.angle_beta   90.00
_cell.angle_gamma   90.00
#
_symmetry.space_group_name_H-M   'P 1'
#
loop_
_entity.id
_entity.type
_entity.pdbx_description
1 polymer ?
#
loop_
_entity_poly.entity_id
_entity_poly.type
_entity_poly.pdbx_seq_one_letter_code
_entity_poly.pdbx_strand_id
1 'polypeptide(L)'
;MFQKYLSLFLLFFSFSQAKSSHVAGGNISYKYLGNNQYQIYWTIIRDCRGIGLDSPELGVYGGTNGGNSCFQTKLNGNRISITDISPRCSTSNAPCKPQNTPSGEGFESHVYTYTIDISKSPFAENIAKSTCCEITFYTKISSRPGVITTGPAGNYYVNVLTINFCNLKKCKNKVSNPPEFPVNGIQMLCCNQASSFNFGAEDPDGDKIKYKLTSALSGIPNSTVNYSSPFSYLYPLTCYCVPPTTIKCNPNTTTNPPRGIYLDSNSGQFVFTPTKCDEAAVVAVEGIEYRKDTSGKYLPIARSIQDYLFLVKDDCDYNKTPTEELYSSNFAVKEGDTLKIQLHVMDETFTPYQTIPDTPLILAYDTFAHFYLILTNPQDREKIYDLIWPTKVGDARFFNYYFRNKFSDFHCPKQVYGFAAIPIRIQKEGVNIDFNTSKDTCGNTVFNAVSNPLDDANYLWTLYDSTGKDTIAQYGGNSIIPSIGLQGKYQLKLQSLNGFYFFRDTTKTIYLDGKYYHADIGGPEILCSNSSLDISATLFETHPPLQYLWTVKAGGSTILTSSDPILKLNNIQSNQNVTLAIKDNNGCFYQTKPKTISILNDINLDLGTDKNVCYENNIFIGPDPLNSFKYKWNTGDTTSQIQVNKSGKYLLSVNAPGYCDAMDSVELMFVPKPNITTTDSLYCKKGNPLQIDLNHHLLENGNDITNGSASYDNAYTDKYNLNIYNGHFLNINLGYFGYWKIPYHFHVSGCPDLSDTIQLRTSSNPTALFNTDPSDLFVYDQLDILFQNRTTNADKTPLYFDWYMDRFPGDVLHFVVDSLIHFPSVSAGYRPKLVVTTGMGCVDSIQKLLNIILDVNSVQNNRLIINSDLQILSTEIVNYQLILFDAIGRRIFETHSNSGIREKKNELPEGVYYYQIEYNTHLAAHQMLKGKITITR
;
A
#
# COMPACT_ATOMS: atom_id res chain seq x y z
N MET A 1 -8.06 -27.39 88.88
CA MET A 1 -8.86 -27.39 87.62
C MET A 1 -8.21 -26.59 86.47
N PHE A 2 -7.07 -25.91 86.65
CA PHE A 2 -6.49 -25.01 85.64
C PHE A 2 -5.56 -25.65 84.58
N GLN A 3 -4.92 -26.79 84.87
CA GLN A 3 -3.94 -27.41 83.95
C GLN A 3 -4.54 -28.08 82.70
N LYS A 4 -5.81 -28.51 82.72
CA LYS A 4 -6.44 -29.17 81.54
C LYS A 4 -6.88 -28.22 80.44
N TYR A 5 -6.99 -26.91 80.72
CA TYR A 5 -7.37 -25.92 79.70
C TYR A 5 -6.16 -25.29 78.98
N LEU A 6 -4.97 -25.28 79.62
CA LEU A 6 -3.76 -24.71 79.01
C LEU A 6 -3.31 -25.52 77.77
N SER A 7 -3.39 -26.85 77.83
CA SER A 7 -3.09 -27.73 76.69
C SER A 7 -4.08 -27.61 75.52
N LEU A 8 -5.31 -27.14 75.77
CA LEU A 8 -6.30 -26.91 74.71
C LEU A 8 -6.14 -25.53 74.06
N PHE A 9 -5.63 -24.54 74.80
CA PHE A 9 -5.38 -23.19 74.30
C PHE A 9 -4.10 -23.11 73.45
N LEU A 10 -3.08 -23.91 73.77
CA LEU A 10 -1.82 -24.00 73.00
C LEU A 10 -1.96 -24.71 71.63
N LEU A 11 -3.04 -25.46 71.41
CA LEU A 11 -3.31 -26.12 70.11
C LEU A 11 -3.93 -25.18 69.06
N PHE A 12 -4.38 -23.98 69.44
CA PHE A 12 -4.99 -22.99 68.54
C PHE A 12 -4.02 -21.92 68.00
N PHE A 13 -2.76 -21.89 68.45
CA PHE A 13 -1.73 -20.95 67.98
C PHE A 13 -0.76 -21.53 66.95
N SER A 14 -1.18 -22.58 66.24
CA SER A 14 -0.59 -22.99 64.97
C SER A 14 -0.88 -21.92 63.90
N PHE A 15 -0.11 -20.83 63.87
CA PHE A 15 -0.09 -19.88 62.75
C PHE A 15 0.56 -20.53 61.53
N SER A 16 -0.16 -21.48 60.91
CA SER A 16 0.08 -21.86 59.52
C SER A 16 -0.23 -20.67 58.64
N GLN A 17 0.79 -19.86 58.34
CA GLN A 17 0.71 -18.87 57.26
C GLN A 17 0.26 -19.60 55.99
N ALA A 18 -0.94 -19.30 55.51
CA ALA A 18 -1.43 -19.80 54.24
C ALA A 18 -0.64 -19.10 53.11
N LYS A 19 0.50 -19.68 52.75
CA LYS A 19 1.36 -19.14 51.70
C LYS A 19 0.79 -19.52 50.33
N SER A 20 0.64 -18.53 49.45
CA SER A 20 0.06 -18.70 48.11
C SER A 20 1.09 -18.44 47.01
N SER A 21 0.93 -19.14 45.87
CA SER A 21 1.89 -19.08 44.74
C SER A 21 1.80 -17.77 43.94
N HIS A 22 0.68 -17.04 44.05
CA HIS A 22 0.40 -15.79 43.33
C HIS A 22 0.66 -15.86 41.81
N VAL A 23 -0.05 -16.74 41.11
CA VAL A 23 0.06 -16.89 39.63
C VAL A 23 -0.75 -15.80 38.93
N ALA A 24 -0.03 -14.86 38.30
CA ALA A 24 -0.57 -13.67 37.66
C ALA A 24 -1.06 -13.92 36.23
N GLY A 25 -0.52 -14.93 35.54
CA GLY A 25 -0.81 -15.22 34.14
C GLY A 25 -0.16 -16.51 33.67
N GLY A 26 -0.25 -16.80 32.39
CA GLY A 26 0.27 -18.04 31.80
C GLY A 26 -0.42 -18.41 30.50
N ASN A 27 0.15 -19.40 29.81
CA ASN A 27 -0.35 -19.93 28.55
C ASN A 27 -0.07 -21.43 28.44
N ILE A 28 -0.93 -22.15 27.73
CA ILE A 28 -0.66 -23.51 27.24
C ILE A 28 -0.79 -23.45 25.72
N SER A 29 0.20 -23.99 25.02
CA SER A 29 0.21 -24.18 23.56
C SER A 29 0.76 -25.57 23.23
N TYR A 30 0.68 -25.97 21.97
CA TYR A 30 1.30 -27.21 21.50
C TYR A 30 1.83 -27.09 20.07
N LYS A 31 2.59 -28.09 19.63
CA LYS A 31 3.06 -28.26 18.26
C LYS A 31 2.94 -29.72 17.86
N TYR A 32 2.41 -30.01 16.68
CA TYR A 32 2.42 -31.38 16.16
C TYR A 32 3.83 -31.76 15.67
N LEU A 33 4.32 -32.92 16.10
CA LEU A 33 5.64 -33.43 15.74
C LEU A 33 5.62 -34.49 14.62
N GLY A 34 4.44 -34.87 14.13
CA GLY A 34 4.26 -36.07 13.31
C GLY A 34 3.91 -37.30 14.15
N ASN A 35 3.59 -38.42 13.49
CA ASN A 35 3.39 -39.74 14.11
C ASN A 35 2.47 -39.77 15.35
N ASN A 36 1.41 -38.95 15.36
CA ASN A 36 0.47 -38.78 16.48
C ASN A 36 1.10 -38.20 17.77
N GLN A 37 2.26 -37.55 17.67
CA GLN A 37 2.93 -36.92 18.80
C GLN A 37 2.74 -35.40 18.77
N TYR A 38 2.53 -34.84 19.96
CA TYR A 38 2.38 -33.41 20.19
C TYR A 38 3.35 -32.99 21.29
N GLN A 39 4.08 -31.90 21.06
CA GLN A 39 4.84 -31.21 22.10
C GLN A 39 3.94 -30.16 22.74
N ILE A 40 3.71 -30.23 24.04
CA ILE A 40 2.96 -29.23 24.81
C ILE A 40 3.97 -28.28 25.44
N TYR A 41 3.76 -26.97 25.25
CA TYR A 41 4.47 -25.92 25.97
C TYR A 41 3.54 -25.30 27.00
N TRP A 42 4.02 -25.16 28.23
CA TRP A 42 3.26 -24.59 29.33
C TRP A 42 4.06 -23.50 30.00
N THR A 43 3.52 -22.29 30.02
CA THR A 43 4.13 -21.13 30.67
C THR A 43 3.28 -20.68 31.84
N ILE A 44 3.91 -20.46 33.00
CA ILE A 44 3.28 -19.94 34.22
C ILE A 44 4.00 -18.64 34.58
N ILE A 45 3.25 -17.55 34.78
CA ILE A 45 3.80 -16.28 35.24
C ILE A 45 3.48 -16.11 36.73
N ARG A 46 4.53 -16.05 37.54
CA ARG A 46 4.48 -16.00 39.01
C ARG A 46 4.82 -14.60 39.50
N ASP A 47 4.01 -14.05 40.42
CA ASP A 47 4.39 -12.89 41.22
C ASP A 47 5.48 -13.33 42.21
N CYS A 48 6.63 -12.65 42.15
CA CYS A 48 7.83 -13.06 42.86
C CYS A 48 7.71 -12.95 44.38
N ARG A 49 6.69 -12.26 44.90
CA ARG A 49 6.32 -12.22 46.34
C ARG A 49 5.60 -13.49 46.81
N GLY A 50 5.09 -14.32 45.89
CA GLY A 50 4.49 -15.63 46.20
C GLY A 50 5.53 -16.67 46.61
N ILE A 51 5.08 -17.88 46.95
CA ILE A 51 5.98 -19.04 47.10
C ILE A 51 6.49 -19.56 45.75
N GLY A 52 7.60 -20.30 45.79
CA GLY A 52 8.14 -21.02 44.63
C GLY A 52 7.18 -22.06 44.07
N LEU A 53 7.31 -22.31 42.77
CA LEU A 53 6.60 -23.37 42.04
C LEU A 53 7.49 -24.62 41.99
N ASP A 54 7.38 -25.44 43.02
CA ASP A 54 8.11 -26.69 43.13
C ASP A 54 7.28 -27.84 42.55
N SER A 55 7.60 -28.20 41.30
CA SER A 55 6.94 -29.24 40.50
C SER A 55 5.42 -29.07 40.32
N PRO A 56 4.94 -27.98 39.71
CA PRO A 56 3.54 -27.87 39.32
C PRO A 56 3.20 -28.92 38.24
N GLU A 57 2.03 -29.54 38.33
CA GLU A 57 1.56 -30.58 37.41
C GLU A 57 0.59 -29.99 36.38
N LEU A 58 0.76 -30.34 35.09
CA LEU A 58 -0.19 -29.97 34.05
C LEU A 58 -1.34 -30.99 34.02
N GLY A 59 -2.55 -30.52 34.28
CA GLY A 59 -3.74 -31.37 34.29
C GLY A 59 -4.22 -31.71 32.87
N VAL A 60 -4.78 -32.91 32.70
CA VAL A 60 -5.43 -33.36 31.46
C VAL A 60 -6.82 -33.88 31.79
N TYR A 61 -7.81 -33.38 31.07
CA TYR A 61 -9.22 -33.73 31.19
C TYR A 61 -9.73 -34.21 29.82
N GLY A 62 -10.29 -35.42 29.76
CA GLY A 62 -11.05 -35.89 28.60
C GLY A 62 -12.55 -35.79 28.84
N GLY A 63 -13.30 -35.37 27.82
CA GLY A 63 -14.76 -35.41 27.85
C GLY A 63 -15.44 -35.04 26.54
N THR A 64 -16.68 -34.58 26.65
CA THR A 64 -17.42 -33.85 25.60
C THR A 64 -18.32 -32.76 26.17
N ASN A 65 -18.65 -31.78 25.32
CA ASN A 65 -19.54 -30.65 25.58
C ASN A 65 -19.15 -29.86 26.85
N GLY A 66 -17.86 -29.85 27.21
CA GLY A 66 -17.36 -29.16 28.39
C GLY A 66 -17.97 -29.62 29.73
N GLY A 67 -18.49 -30.84 29.86
CA GLY A 67 -19.16 -31.28 31.10
C GLY A 67 -19.03 -32.77 31.44
N ASN A 68 -19.03 -33.66 30.45
CA ASN A 68 -19.03 -35.09 30.69
C ASN A 68 -17.58 -35.62 30.80
N SER A 69 -17.05 -35.72 32.02
CA SER A 69 -15.71 -36.25 32.29
C SER A 69 -15.65 -37.75 31.99
N CYS A 70 -14.76 -38.18 31.11
CA CYS A 70 -14.55 -39.60 30.79
C CYS A 70 -13.20 -40.14 31.31
N PHE A 71 -12.16 -39.30 31.39
CA PHE A 71 -10.93 -39.58 32.12
C PHE A 71 -10.27 -38.28 32.58
N GLN A 72 -9.43 -38.37 33.60
CA GLN A 72 -8.51 -37.30 33.99
C GLN A 72 -7.14 -37.92 34.26
N THR A 73 -6.08 -37.21 33.90
CA THR A 73 -4.70 -37.57 34.25
C THR A 73 -3.87 -36.31 34.45
N LYS A 74 -2.60 -36.46 34.78
CA LYS A 74 -1.63 -35.38 34.98
C LYS A 74 -0.36 -35.69 34.18
N LEU A 75 0.30 -34.64 33.69
CA LEU A 75 1.57 -34.75 33.00
C LEU A 75 2.69 -34.24 33.91
N ASN A 76 3.73 -35.06 34.02
CA ASN A 76 5.00 -34.70 34.64
C ASN A 76 5.99 -34.32 33.52
N GLY A 77 6.71 -33.22 33.71
CA GLY A 77 7.57 -32.65 32.68
C GLY A 77 8.56 -31.68 33.27
N ASN A 78 9.62 -31.41 32.53
CA ASN A 78 10.75 -30.64 33.03
C ASN A 78 10.52 -29.14 32.80
N ARG A 79 10.84 -28.34 33.82
CA ARG A 79 10.99 -26.88 33.67
C ARG A 79 12.22 -26.62 32.81
N ILE A 80 12.03 -25.91 31.69
CA ILE A 80 13.11 -25.59 30.75
C ILE A 80 13.75 -24.23 31.02
N SER A 81 13.01 -23.27 31.60
CA SER A 81 13.55 -21.96 31.96
C SER A 81 12.81 -21.30 33.14
N ILE A 82 13.51 -20.36 33.79
CA ILE A 82 12.93 -19.32 34.65
C ILE A 82 13.53 -17.99 34.21
N THR A 83 12.68 -17.02 33.87
CA THR A 83 13.12 -15.70 33.38
C THR A 83 12.38 -14.60 34.12
N ASP A 84 13.09 -13.63 34.70
CA ASP A 84 12.46 -12.41 35.23
C ASP A 84 11.96 -11.55 34.05
N ILE A 85 10.65 -11.29 34.03
CA ILE A 85 9.95 -10.53 32.98
C ILE A 85 9.37 -9.21 33.52
N SER A 86 9.85 -8.75 34.67
CA SER A 86 9.38 -7.52 35.32
C SER A 86 9.74 -6.30 34.46
N PRO A 87 8.77 -5.40 34.14
CA PRO A 87 9.07 -4.16 33.44
C PRO A 87 10.02 -3.27 34.27
N ARG A 88 11.24 -3.05 33.76
CA ARG A 88 12.30 -2.32 34.46
C ARG A 88 13.32 -1.74 33.48
N CYS A 89 13.95 -0.63 33.86
CA CYS A 89 15.11 -0.12 33.13
C CYS A 89 16.31 -1.09 33.22
N SER A 90 17.17 -1.09 32.21
CA SER A 90 18.34 -1.98 32.11
C SER A 90 19.32 -1.82 33.29
N THR A 91 19.36 -0.64 33.88
CA THR A 91 20.22 -0.25 35.02
C THR A 91 19.72 -0.71 36.39
N SER A 92 18.45 -1.13 36.53
CA SER A 92 17.90 -1.55 37.82
C SER A 92 17.99 -3.06 38.02
N ASN A 93 18.11 -3.48 39.29
CA ASN A 93 18.21 -4.89 39.63
C ASN A 93 16.91 -5.65 39.31
N ALA A 94 17.05 -6.87 38.79
CA ALA A 94 15.95 -7.80 38.57
C ALA A 94 15.32 -8.20 39.93
N PRO A 95 14.02 -7.91 40.19
CA PRO A 95 13.39 -8.11 41.49
C PRO A 95 13.21 -9.58 41.88
N CYS A 96 13.13 -10.50 40.91
CA CYS A 96 12.94 -11.94 41.15
C CYS A 96 14.27 -12.65 41.43
N LYS A 97 14.99 -12.15 42.44
CA LYS A 97 16.27 -12.70 42.90
C LYS A 97 16.21 -12.98 44.41
N PRO A 98 16.40 -14.25 44.86
CA PRO A 98 16.59 -15.46 44.06
C PRO A 98 15.34 -15.87 43.26
N GLN A 99 15.54 -16.44 42.07
CA GLN A 99 14.44 -16.98 41.25
C GLN A 99 13.72 -18.13 41.96
N ASN A 100 12.44 -18.36 41.63
CA ASN A 100 11.58 -19.39 42.24
C ASN A 100 11.48 -19.31 43.78
N THR A 101 11.72 -18.14 44.37
CA THR A 101 11.58 -17.90 45.83
C THR A 101 10.83 -16.60 46.12
N PRO A 102 10.24 -16.45 47.32
CA PRO A 102 9.71 -15.17 47.79
C PRO A 102 10.82 -14.10 47.76
N SER A 103 10.66 -13.11 46.89
CA SER A 103 11.64 -12.07 46.60
C SER A 103 10.93 -10.72 46.36
N GLY A 104 11.45 -9.85 45.49
CA GLY A 104 10.93 -8.49 45.30
C GLY A 104 9.56 -8.43 44.61
N GLU A 105 9.01 -7.22 44.50
CA GLU A 105 7.85 -6.96 43.65
C GLU A 105 8.26 -7.06 42.18
N GLY A 106 7.80 -8.11 41.51
CA GLY A 106 8.18 -8.46 40.15
C GLY A 106 7.48 -9.73 39.69
N PHE A 107 7.76 -10.14 38.45
CA PHE A 107 7.17 -11.30 37.83
C PHE A 107 8.20 -12.15 37.10
N GLU A 108 8.13 -13.47 37.29
CA GLU A 108 8.97 -14.43 36.58
C GLU A 108 8.14 -15.42 35.76
N SER A 109 8.60 -15.70 34.55
CA SER A 109 8.05 -16.70 33.64
C SER A 109 8.74 -18.04 33.85
N HIS A 110 7.96 -19.08 34.15
CA HIS A 110 8.42 -20.46 34.21
C HIS A 110 7.88 -21.20 32.99
N VAL A 111 8.76 -21.75 32.15
CA VAL A 111 8.36 -22.53 30.97
C VAL A 111 8.65 -24.01 31.20
N TYR A 112 7.72 -24.87 30.81
CA TYR A 112 7.76 -26.32 30.90
C TYR A 112 7.45 -26.92 29.53
N THR A 113 8.01 -28.10 29.23
CA THR A 113 7.70 -28.85 28.00
C THR A 113 7.31 -30.29 28.31
N TYR A 114 6.38 -30.82 27.51
CA TYR A 114 5.90 -32.20 27.57
C TYR A 114 5.81 -32.76 26.17
N THR A 115 6.01 -34.07 26.01
CA THR A 115 5.68 -34.78 24.76
C THR A 115 4.59 -35.78 25.06
N ILE A 116 3.46 -35.68 24.37
CA ILE A 116 2.37 -36.65 24.43
C ILE A 116 2.27 -37.42 23.12
N ASP A 117 1.79 -38.65 23.21
CA ASP A 117 1.54 -39.53 22.07
C ASP A 117 0.08 -39.98 22.14
N ILE A 118 -0.76 -39.42 21.27
CA ILE A 118 -2.20 -39.69 21.33
C ILE A 118 -2.57 -41.11 20.85
N SER A 119 -1.59 -41.87 20.34
CA SER A 119 -1.73 -43.29 20.00
C SER A 119 -1.45 -44.24 21.17
N LYS A 120 -1.10 -43.71 22.36
CA LYS A 120 -0.85 -44.49 23.58
C LYS A 120 -1.91 -44.24 24.67
N SER A 121 -1.95 -45.14 25.66
CA SER A 121 -2.76 -44.95 26.87
C SER A 121 -2.30 -43.71 27.65
N PRO A 122 -3.20 -42.91 28.26
CA PRO A 122 -4.67 -43.07 28.30
C PRO A 122 -5.40 -42.44 27.11
N PHE A 123 -4.70 -41.85 26.13
CA PHE A 123 -5.31 -41.08 25.05
C PHE A 123 -6.02 -41.94 24.00
N ALA A 124 -5.36 -42.97 23.46
CA ALA A 124 -5.85 -43.72 22.30
C ALA A 124 -7.22 -44.38 22.52
N GLU A 125 -7.35 -45.09 23.63
CA GLU A 125 -8.55 -45.79 24.08
C GLU A 125 -9.71 -44.85 24.47
N ASN A 126 -9.44 -43.55 24.62
CA ASN A 126 -10.41 -42.55 25.01
C ASN A 126 -10.82 -41.63 23.87
N ILE A 127 -9.86 -41.09 23.10
CA ILE A 127 -10.13 -40.28 21.90
C ILE A 127 -10.92 -41.06 20.84
N ALA A 128 -10.83 -42.40 20.83
CA ALA A 128 -11.67 -43.26 19.99
C ALA A 128 -13.18 -43.11 20.28
N LYS A 129 -13.57 -42.91 21.55
CA LYS A 129 -14.97 -42.83 22.00
C LYS A 129 -15.58 -41.47 21.64
N SER A 130 -16.81 -41.48 21.11
CA SER A 130 -17.55 -40.25 20.75
C SER A 130 -17.91 -39.35 21.94
N THR A 131 -17.80 -39.85 23.17
CA THR A 131 -18.08 -39.14 24.43
C THR A 131 -16.83 -38.59 25.12
N CYS A 132 -15.65 -38.74 24.50
CA CYS A 132 -14.37 -38.59 25.20
C CYS A 132 -13.25 -38.00 24.32
N CYS A 133 -13.67 -37.23 23.31
CA CYS A 133 -12.86 -36.75 22.19
C CYS A 133 -12.47 -35.26 22.30
N GLU A 134 -12.88 -34.56 23.35
CA GLU A 134 -12.36 -33.24 23.71
C GLU A 134 -11.30 -33.41 24.80
N ILE A 135 -10.04 -33.14 24.46
CA ILE A 135 -8.89 -33.24 25.38
C ILE A 135 -8.50 -31.84 25.82
N THR A 136 -8.67 -31.55 27.10
CA THR A 136 -8.36 -30.26 27.71
C THR A 136 -7.14 -30.36 28.60
N PHE A 137 -6.07 -29.69 28.21
CA PHE A 137 -4.92 -29.40 29.07
C PHE A 137 -5.28 -28.21 29.96
N TYR A 138 -4.96 -28.26 31.25
CA TYR A 138 -5.32 -27.20 32.18
C TYR A 138 -4.30 -26.97 33.28
N THR A 139 -4.10 -25.70 33.59
CA THR A 139 -3.46 -25.25 34.84
C THR A 139 -4.51 -25.20 35.94
N LYS A 140 -4.16 -25.58 37.17
CA LYS A 140 -4.92 -25.19 38.37
C LYS A 140 -3.99 -24.95 39.55
N ILE A 141 -3.71 -23.69 39.86
CA ILE A 141 -2.76 -23.31 40.92
C ILE A 141 -3.43 -22.33 41.89
N SER A 142 -3.26 -22.58 43.19
CA SER A 142 -3.66 -21.62 44.23
C SER A 142 -2.50 -20.64 44.48
N SER A 143 -2.67 -19.33 44.34
CA SER A 143 -3.88 -18.56 43.97
C SER A 143 -3.48 -17.45 42.97
N ARG A 144 -4.45 -16.73 42.41
CA ARG A 144 -4.20 -15.42 41.78
C ARG A 144 -3.67 -14.40 42.82
N PRO A 145 -2.85 -13.41 42.41
CA PRO A 145 -2.27 -12.43 43.31
C PRO A 145 -3.33 -11.65 44.12
N GLY A 146 -2.98 -11.29 45.35
CA GLY A 146 -3.83 -10.47 46.23
C GLY A 146 -3.95 -9.00 45.79
N VAL A 147 -3.15 -8.55 44.82
CA VAL A 147 -3.18 -7.18 44.27
C VAL A 147 -4.44 -6.90 43.43
N ILE A 148 -5.14 -7.92 42.91
CA ILE A 148 -6.36 -7.74 42.08
C ILE A 148 -7.46 -7.00 42.86
N THR A 149 -7.91 -5.85 42.34
CA THR A 149 -8.95 -5.02 42.98
C THR A 149 -10.34 -5.20 42.36
N THR A 150 -10.46 -5.71 41.12
CA THR A 150 -11.76 -5.84 40.43
C THR A 150 -12.48 -7.19 40.61
N GLY A 151 -11.96 -8.09 41.46
CA GLY A 151 -12.67 -9.31 41.86
C GLY A 151 -11.80 -10.49 42.32
N PRO A 152 -11.24 -11.29 41.40
CA PRO A 152 -10.84 -12.68 41.66
C PRO A 152 -9.50 -12.88 42.42
N ALA A 153 -9.12 -11.94 43.28
CA ALA A 153 -8.00 -12.10 44.22
C ALA A 153 -8.15 -13.40 45.04
N GLY A 154 -7.05 -14.10 45.31
CA GLY A 154 -7.04 -15.31 46.14
C GLY A 154 -7.77 -16.54 45.57
N ASN A 155 -8.41 -16.44 44.40
CA ASN A 155 -9.06 -17.58 43.73
C ASN A 155 -8.01 -18.45 43.00
N TYR A 156 -8.34 -19.72 42.72
CA TYR A 156 -7.49 -20.60 41.89
C TYR A 156 -7.29 -20.01 40.49
N TYR A 157 -6.04 -19.81 40.08
CA TYR A 157 -5.68 -19.53 38.69
C TYR A 157 -5.92 -20.78 37.84
N VAL A 158 -6.70 -20.65 36.77
CA VAL A 158 -7.01 -21.73 35.83
C VAL A 158 -6.95 -21.19 34.40
N ASN A 159 -6.08 -21.80 33.61
CA ASN A 159 -5.90 -21.57 32.17
C ASN A 159 -6.12 -22.92 31.46
N VAL A 160 -6.79 -22.90 30.31
CA VAL A 160 -7.19 -24.13 29.60
C VAL A 160 -6.88 -24.06 28.10
N LEU A 161 -6.52 -25.20 27.53
CA LEU A 161 -6.41 -25.43 26.10
C LEU A 161 -7.09 -26.76 25.75
N THR A 162 -8.13 -26.72 24.94
CA THR A 162 -8.93 -27.87 24.50
C THR A 162 -8.70 -28.17 23.02
N ILE A 163 -8.42 -29.44 22.68
CA ILE A 163 -8.42 -29.98 21.31
C ILE A 163 -9.65 -30.86 21.12
N ASN A 164 -10.44 -30.59 20.07
CA ASN A 164 -11.67 -31.32 19.74
C ASN A 164 -11.43 -32.33 18.62
N PHE A 165 -10.93 -33.51 19.00
CA PHE A 165 -10.71 -34.63 18.08
C PHE A 165 -12.01 -35.18 17.47
N CYS A 166 -13.19 -34.89 18.04
CA CYS A 166 -14.47 -35.26 17.41
C CYS A 166 -14.77 -34.43 16.16
N ASN A 167 -14.42 -33.15 16.15
CA ASN A 167 -14.60 -32.29 14.99
C ASN A 167 -13.45 -32.44 13.99
N LEU A 168 -12.20 -32.62 14.45
CA LEU A 168 -11.07 -32.93 13.56
C LEU A 168 -11.30 -34.20 12.71
N LYS A 169 -11.96 -35.24 13.25
CA LYS A 169 -12.34 -36.44 12.47
C LYS A 169 -13.25 -36.16 11.28
N LYS A 170 -14.00 -35.04 11.28
CA LYS A 170 -14.92 -34.60 10.21
C LYS A 170 -14.25 -33.64 9.22
N CYS A 171 -13.06 -33.15 9.53
CA CYS A 171 -12.31 -32.21 8.71
C CYS A 171 -11.44 -32.96 7.69
N LYS A 172 -11.08 -32.28 6.59
CA LYS A 172 -10.20 -32.83 5.55
C LYS A 172 -8.79 -33.10 6.09
N ASN A 173 -8.22 -32.15 6.83
CA ASN A 173 -7.06 -32.36 7.69
C ASN A 173 -7.53 -32.72 9.11
N LYS A 174 -7.02 -33.83 9.65
CA LYS A 174 -7.40 -34.44 10.94
C LYS A 174 -6.46 -34.11 12.10
N VAL A 175 -5.37 -33.40 11.81
CA VAL A 175 -4.38 -32.90 12.77
C VAL A 175 -4.57 -31.40 12.90
N SER A 176 -4.52 -30.84 14.11
CA SER A 176 -4.44 -29.39 14.34
C SER A 176 -3.03 -29.05 14.84
N ASN A 177 -2.49 -27.92 14.40
CA ASN A 177 -1.54 -27.11 15.17
C ASN A 177 -2.35 -25.95 15.76
N PRO A 178 -2.15 -25.59 17.04
CA PRO A 178 -2.99 -24.60 17.67
C PRO A 178 -2.58 -23.20 17.22
N PRO A 179 -3.45 -22.22 17.46
CA PRO A 179 -3.07 -20.84 17.45
C PRO A 179 -1.93 -20.56 18.44
N GLU A 180 -0.80 -20.04 17.96
CA GLU A 180 0.28 -19.54 18.83
C GLU A 180 -0.12 -18.17 19.41
N PHE A 181 -0.66 -18.20 20.63
CA PHE A 181 -0.98 -16.99 21.40
C PHE A 181 0.28 -16.35 21.98
N PRO A 182 0.45 -15.01 21.86
CA PRO A 182 1.58 -14.31 22.45
C PRO A 182 1.51 -14.37 23.98
N VAL A 183 2.61 -14.77 24.63
CA VAL A 183 2.68 -14.95 26.09
C VAL A 183 2.85 -13.60 26.81
N ASN A 184 1.77 -12.83 26.78
CA ASN A 184 1.71 -11.43 27.24
C ASN A 184 0.89 -11.27 28.53
N GLY A 185 0.99 -12.23 29.46
CA GLY A 185 0.04 -12.39 30.58
C GLY A 185 0.00 -11.28 31.64
N ILE A 186 0.87 -10.28 31.58
CA ILE A 186 0.84 -9.10 32.48
C ILE A 186 1.01 -7.83 31.64
N GLN A 187 0.13 -6.86 31.86
CA GLN A 187 0.19 -5.54 31.24
C GLN A 187 0.24 -4.47 32.34
N MET A 188 1.27 -3.63 32.31
CA MET A 188 1.30 -2.39 33.10
C MET A 188 0.71 -1.26 32.25
N LEU A 189 -0.19 -0.49 32.83
CA LEU A 189 -1.04 0.47 32.13
C LEU A 189 -0.91 1.86 32.77
N CYS A 190 -0.75 2.88 31.93
CA CYS A 190 -0.77 4.26 32.36
C CYS A 190 -2.20 4.77 32.48
N CYS A 191 -2.53 5.37 33.62
CA CYS A 191 -3.85 5.94 33.85
C CYS A 191 -4.15 7.08 32.86
N ASN A 192 -5.41 7.15 32.40
CA ASN A 192 -5.92 8.16 31.46
C ASN A 192 -5.24 8.17 30.07
N GLN A 193 -4.46 7.15 29.72
CA GLN A 193 -3.83 7.03 28.40
C GLN A 193 -4.45 5.91 27.56
N ALA A 194 -4.58 6.13 26.25
CA ALA A 194 -5.06 5.12 25.33
C ALA A 194 -4.15 3.89 25.38
N SER A 195 -4.75 2.71 25.50
CA SER A 195 -4.06 1.43 25.64
C SER A 195 -4.54 0.46 24.58
N SER A 196 -3.58 -0.20 23.91
CA SER A 196 -3.82 -1.06 22.75
C SER A 196 -2.99 -2.34 22.87
N PHE A 197 -3.66 -3.49 22.80
CA PHE A 197 -3.06 -4.83 22.88
C PHE A 197 -3.54 -5.69 21.72
N ASN A 198 -2.77 -6.73 21.40
CA ASN A 198 -3.23 -7.77 20.50
C ASN A 198 -3.15 -9.14 21.19
N PHE A 199 -4.32 -9.76 21.39
CA PHE A 199 -4.47 -11.16 21.85
C PHE A 199 -4.59 -12.15 20.68
N GLY A 200 -4.47 -11.65 19.45
CA GLY A 200 -4.47 -12.46 18.24
C GLY A 200 -3.39 -13.52 18.35
N ALA A 201 -3.76 -14.75 18.03
CA ALA A 201 -2.90 -15.89 17.85
C ALA A 201 -2.78 -16.20 16.35
N GLU A 202 -1.76 -16.93 15.94
CA GLU A 202 -1.53 -17.27 14.54
C GLU A 202 -1.56 -18.79 14.33
N ASP A 203 -2.20 -19.21 13.25
CA ASP A 203 -2.58 -20.59 13.00
C ASP A 203 -1.75 -21.19 11.85
N PRO A 204 -0.85 -22.16 12.12
CA PRO A 204 0.00 -22.75 11.09
C PRO A 204 -0.77 -23.58 10.05
N ASP A 205 -1.98 -24.05 10.37
CA ASP A 205 -2.83 -24.84 9.47
C ASP A 205 -3.74 -23.94 8.60
N GLY A 206 -3.76 -22.62 8.87
CA GLY A 206 -4.52 -21.61 8.14
C GLY A 206 -5.99 -21.48 8.55
N ASP A 207 -6.34 -21.96 9.74
CA ASP A 207 -7.72 -21.96 10.23
C ASP A 207 -8.23 -20.61 10.72
N LYS A 208 -9.55 -20.55 10.90
CA LYS A 208 -10.25 -19.35 11.32
C LYS A 208 -10.28 -19.25 12.84
N ILE A 209 -9.51 -18.32 13.41
CA ILE A 209 -9.60 -18.03 14.84
C ILE A 209 -10.67 -16.96 15.11
N LYS A 210 -11.38 -17.08 16.23
CA LYS A 210 -12.28 -16.05 16.77
C LYS A 210 -12.02 -15.76 18.23
N TYR A 211 -12.02 -14.47 18.58
CA TYR A 211 -11.77 -13.96 19.93
C TYR A 211 -13.03 -13.40 20.57
N LYS A 212 -13.16 -13.56 21.90
CA LYS A 212 -14.15 -12.88 22.74
C LYS A 212 -13.63 -12.74 24.17
N LEU A 213 -14.14 -11.75 24.90
CA LEU A 213 -13.98 -11.71 26.34
C LEU A 213 -14.83 -12.82 26.99
N THR A 214 -14.32 -13.43 28.06
CA THR A 214 -14.98 -14.52 28.78
C THR A 214 -14.69 -14.43 30.28
N SER A 215 -15.46 -15.11 31.14
CA SER A 215 -15.14 -15.18 32.57
C SER A 215 -13.88 -16.02 32.81
N ALA A 216 -12.96 -15.50 33.63
CA ALA A 216 -11.81 -16.25 34.12
C ALA A 216 -12.27 -17.48 34.92
N LEU A 217 -11.50 -18.56 34.90
CA LEU A 217 -11.88 -19.83 35.51
C LEU A 217 -11.35 -19.98 36.95
N SER A 218 -12.16 -20.59 37.82
CA SER A 218 -11.80 -21.03 39.18
C SER A 218 -11.63 -22.56 39.27
N GLY A 219 -12.10 -23.30 38.26
CA GLY A 219 -11.99 -24.76 38.21
C GLY A 219 -12.47 -25.35 36.88
N ILE A 220 -12.03 -26.57 36.59
CA ILE A 220 -12.49 -27.34 35.44
C ILE A 220 -13.84 -28.04 35.70
N PRO A 221 -14.66 -28.30 34.66
CA PRO A 221 -14.42 -27.87 33.28
C PRO A 221 -14.70 -26.38 33.04
N ASN A 222 -15.74 -25.82 33.68
CA ASN A 222 -16.24 -24.46 33.38
C ASN A 222 -16.54 -23.61 34.63
N SER A 223 -16.01 -23.95 35.81
CA SER A 223 -16.26 -23.15 37.02
C SER A 223 -15.59 -21.79 36.88
N THR A 224 -16.35 -20.72 36.98
CA THR A 224 -15.89 -19.33 36.77
C THR A 224 -15.55 -18.63 38.09
N VAL A 225 -14.86 -17.50 38.00
CA VAL A 225 -14.69 -16.56 39.12
C VAL A 225 -15.83 -15.54 39.16
N ASN A 226 -16.02 -14.93 40.33
CA ASN A 226 -16.85 -13.74 40.49
C ASN A 226 -16.00 -12.46 40.37
N TYR A 227 -16.55 -11.45 39.71
CA TYR A 227 -16.01 -10.09 39.70
C TYR A 227 -16.70 -9.26 40.78
N SER A 228 -16.00 -8.27 41.35
CA SER A 228 -16.58 -7.32 42.30
C SER A 228 -17.55 -6.39 41.57
N SER A 229 -18.71 -6.08 42.16
CA SER A 229 -19.61 -5.06 41.60
C SER A 229 -18.87 -3.71 41.50
N PRO A 230 -18.96 -2.95 40.38
CA PRO A 230 -19.85 -3.15 39.22
C PRO A 230 -19.25 -3.95 38.04
N PHE A 231 -18.04 -4.49 38.20
CA PHE A 231 -17.26 -5.14 37.13
C PHE A 231 -17.86 -6.48 36.66
N SER A 232 -17.47 -6.88 35.46
CA SER A 232 -17.74 -8.21 34.90
C SER A 232 -16.67 -8.56 33.87
N TYR A 233 -16.69 -9.76 33.30
CA TYR A 233 -15.75 -10.10 32.22
C TYR A 233 -15.86 -9.23 30.96
N LEU A 234 -17.00 -8.57 30.73
CA LEU A 234 -17.18 -7.59 29.65
C LEU A 234 -16.68 -6.19 30.02
N TYR A 235 -16.65 -5.89 31.31
CA TYR A 235 -16.19 -4.61 31.88
C TYR A 235 -15.24 -4.89 33.05
N PRO A 236 -14.04 -5.47 32.81
CA PRO A 236 -13.16 -5.98 33.87
C PRO A 236 -12.40 -4.90 34.64
N LEU A 237 -12.38 -3.66 34.12
CA LEU A 237 -11.79 -2.46 34.74
C LEU A 237 -12.58 -1.19 34.38
N THR A 238 -12.26 -0.08 35.03
CA THR A 238 -12.87 1.24 34.83
C THR A 238 -12.21 1.96 33.64
N CYS A 239 -13.00 2.22 32.59
CA CYS A 239 -12.53 2.85 31.35
C CYS A 239 -13.24 4.18 31.04
N TYR A 240 -12.64 4.98 30.13
CA TYR A 240 -13.20 6.23 29.66
C TYR A 240 -14.58 6.03 29.02
N CYS A 241 -15.58 6.64 29.62
CA CYS A 241 -16.98 6.58 29.20
C CYS A 241 -17.62 7.97 29.28
N VAL A 242 -18.64 8.19 28.45
CA VAL A 242 -19.42 9.43 28.41
C VAL A 242 -20.91 9.06 28.56
N PRO A 243 -21.60 9.49 29.63
CA PRO A 243 -21.06 10.19 30.81
C PRO A 243 -20.09 9.31 31.63
N PRO A 244 -19.17 9.91 32.42
CA PRO A 244 -18.16 9.18 33.20
C PRO A 244 -18.72 8.44 34.43
N THR A 245 -20.03 8.46 34.64
CA THR A 245 -20.72 7.82 35.77
C THR A 245 -21.01 6.33 35.57
N THR A 246 -20.57 5.74 34.46
CA THR A 246 -20.77 4.32 34.12
C THR A 246 -19.51 3.73 33.48
N ILE A 247 -19.18 2.48 33.82
CA ILE A 247 -18.18 1.67 33.08
C ILE A 247 -18.78 0.96 31.85
N LYS A 248 -20.12 0.97 31.74
CA LYS A 248 -20.88 0.28 30.68
C LYS A 248 -21.26 1.29 29.60
N CYS A 249 -20.33 1.57 28.69
CA CYS A 249 -20.57 2.41 27.52
C CYS A 249 -20.19 1.71 26.22
N ASN A 250 -20.87 2.07 25.12
CA ASN A 250 -20.61 1.49 23.81
C ASN A 250 -19.20 1.88 23.32
N PRO A 251 -18.36 0.91 22.93
CA PRO A 251 -17.01 1.19 22.48
C PRO A 251 -17.01 2.10 21.24
N ASN A 252 -16.06 3.02 21.19
CA ASN A 252 -15.73 3.73 19.97
C ASN A 252 -14.22 4.00 19.92
N THR A 253 -13.55 3.36 18.96
CA THR A 253 -12.10 3.49 18.73
C THR A 253 -11.72 4.73 17.91
N THR A 254 -12.69 5.46 17.35
CA THR A 254 -12.42 6.67 16.55
C THR A 254 -12.38 7.97 17.38
N THR A 255 -12.65 7.91 18.68
CA THR A 255 -12.48 9.07 19.58
C THR A 255 -11.07 9.10 20.16
N ASN A 256 -10.57 10.30 20.43
CA ASN A 256 -9.36 10.50 21.23
C ASN A 256 -9.74 11.14 22.58
N PRO A 257 -9.56 10.46 23.73
CA PRO A 257 -9.14 9.06 23.86
C PRO A 257 -10.25 8.06 23.44
N PRO A 258 -9.90 6.80 23.13
CA PRO A 258 -10.87 5.75 22.80
C PRO A 258 -11.87 5.52 23.93
N ARG A 259 -13.16 5.44 23.57
CA ARG A 259 -14.26 5.23 24.52
C ARG A 259 -14.56 3.76 24.72
N GLY A 260 -14.80 3.35 25.96
CA GLY A 260 -15.22 1.99 26.33
C GLY A 260 -14.13 0.94 26.16
N ILE A 261 -14.55 -0.33 26.08
CA ILE A 261 -13.69 -1.49 25.86
C ILE A 261 -14.07 -2.15 24.53
N TYR A 262 -13.11 -2.22 23.62
CA TYR A 262 -13.27 -2.83 22.30
C TYR A 262 -12.39 -4.07 22.15
N LEU A 263 -12.94 -5.17 21.61
CA LEU A 263 -12.21 -6.35 21.16
C LEU A 263 -12.66 -6.73 19.75
N ASP A 264 -11.76 -6.69 18.76
CA ASP A 264 -12.05 -7.24 17.44
C ASP A 264 -12.00 -8.77 17.48
N SER A 265 -13.15 -9.38 17.22
CA SER A 265 -13.31 -10.84 17.17
C SER A 265 -12.47 -11.56 16.12
N ASN A 266 -11.88 -10.86 15.14
CA ASN A 266 -11.08 -11.45 14.04
C ASN A 266 -9.57 -11.32 14.28
N SER A 267 -9.11 -10.15 14.70
CA SER A 267 -7.68 -9.84 14.90
C SER A 267 -7.20 -10.04 16.33
N GLY A 268 -8.11 -10.12 17.30
CA GLY A 268 -7.77 -10.10 18.72
C GLY A 268 -7.30 -8.74 19.22
N GLN A 269 -7.45 -7.67 18.42
CA GLN A 269 -7.07 -6.31 18.82
C GLN A 269 -7.98 -5.81 19.94
N PHE A 270 -7.39 -5.36 21.04
CA PHE A 270 -8.05 -4.93 22.26
C PHE A 270 -7.68 -3.48 22.59
N VAL A 271 -8.66 -2.58 22.59
CA VAL A 271 -8.45 -1.13 22.73
C VAL A 271 -9.39 -0.54 23.78
N PHE A 272 -8.84 0.25 24.69
CA PHE A 272 -9.55 0.95 25.75
C PHE A 272 -8.68 2.07 26.34
N THR A 273 -9.26 2.87 27.24
CA THR A 273 -8.53 3.89 28.01
C THR A 273 -8.88 3.71 29.49
N PRO A 274 -7.98 3.22 30.36
CA PRO A 274 -8.26 3.09 31.79
C PRO A 274 -8.31 4.46 32.45
N THR A 275 -9.24 4.69 33.39
CA THR A 275 -9.41 6.00 34.05
C THR A 275 -9.36 5.96 35.56
N LYS A 276 -9.04 4.80 36.15
CA LYS A 276 -8.84 4.67 37.60
C LYS A 276 -7.46 4.06 37.89
N CYS A 277 -6.64 4.84 38.58
CA CYS A 277 -5.19 4.73 38.55
C CYS A 277 -4.58 3.75 39.57
N ASP A 278 -5.43 3.08 40.34
CA ASP A 278 -5.09 2.06 41.35
C ASP A 278 -5.75 0.69 41.05
N GLU A 279 -6.23 0.47 39.81
CA GLU A 279 -6.92 -0.77 39.44
C GLU A 279 -5.99 -1.90 39.00
N ALA A 280 -6.27 -3.10 39.52
CA ALA A 280 -5.66 -4.34 39.08
C ALA A 280 -6.78 -5.31 38.69
N ALA A 281 -6.84 -5.64 37.40
CA ALA A 281 -7.94 -6.36 36.78
C ALA A 281 -7.49 -7.65 36.11
N VAL A 282 -8.35 -8.66 36.12
CA VAL A 282 -8.18 -9.85 35.29
C VAL A 282 -9.03 -9.70 34.04
N VAL A 283 -8.38 -9.72 32.88
CA VAL A 283 -9.04 -9.78 31.57
C VAL A 283 -8.88 -11.21 31.06
N ALA A 284 -9.98 -11.95 30.93
CA ALA A 284 -9.95 -13.30 30.39
C ALA A 284 -10.45 -13.32 28.94
N VAL A 285 -9.64 -13.90 28.06
CA VAL A 285 -9.84 -13.93 26.61
C VAL A 285 -9.97 -15.37 26.15
N GLU A 286 -11.00 -15.64 25.36
CA GLU A 286 -11.23 -16.94 24.74
C GLU A 286 -10.97 -16.85 23.23
N GLY A 287 -10.01 -17.64 22.75
CA GLY A 287 -9.76 -17.87 21.33
C GLY A 287 -10.28 -19.24 20.91
N ILE A 288 -11.04 -19.30 19.81
CA ILE A 288 -11.62 -20.54 19.26
C ILE A 288 -11.14 -20.71 17.81
N GLU A 289 -10.50 -21.84 17.52
CA GLU A 289 -10.03 -22.27 16.20
C GLU A 289 -11.16 -23.00 15.46
N TYR A 290 -11.48 -22.60 14.23
CA TYR A 290 -12.53 -23.19 13.41
C TYR A 290 -12.02 -23.67 12.05
N ARG A 291 -12.29 -24.94 11.73
CA ARG A 291 -11.98 -25.58 10.45
C ARG A 291 -13.23 -26.01 9.71
N LYS A 292 -13.20 -25.98 8.37
CA LYS A 292 -14.28 -26.56 7.55
C LYS A 292 -14.29 -28.09 7.65
N ASP A 293 -15.47 -28.67 7.87
CA ASP A 293 -15.71 -30.09 7.63
C ASP A 293 -15.76 -30.41 6.12
N THR A 294 -15.89 -31.69 5.77
CA THR A 294 -16.00 -32.13 4.37
C THR A 294 -17.23 -31.63 3.62
N SER A 295 -18.20 -31.01 4.30
CA SER A 295 -19.36 -30.33 3.69
C SER A 295 -19.19 -28.80 3.57
N GLY A 296 -18.03 -28.26 3.97
CA GLY A 296 -17.72 -26.84 3.93
C GLY A 296 -18.19 -26.03 5.15
N LYS A 297 -18.75 -26.68 6.17
CA LYS A 297 -19.25 -26.04 7.39
C LYS A 297 -18.14 -25.87 8.43
N TYR A 298 -18.00 -24.68 9.00
CA TYR A 298 -17.04 -24.43 10.08
C TYR A 298 -17.45 -25.13 11.38
N LEU A 299 -16.53 -25.91 11.95
CA LEU A 299 -16.62 -26.56 13.25
C LEU A 299 -15.48 -26.08 14.17
N PRO A 300 -15.72 -25.88 15.48
CA PRO A 300 -14.65 -25.55 16.41
C PRO A 300 -13.77 -26.78 16.65
N ILE A 301 -12.46 -26.65 16.42
CA ILE A 301 -11.49 -27.74 16.54
C ILE A 301 -10.49 -27.55 17.68
N ALA A 302 -10.22 -26.32 18.12
CA ALA A 302 -9.57 -26.05 19.40
C ALA A 302 -10.12 -24.79 20.08
N ARG A 303 -9.78 -24.63 21.36
CA ARG A 303 -10.19 -23.51 22.21
C ARG A 303 -9.16 -23.25 23.29
N SER A 304 -8.75 -21.99 23.48
CA SER A 304 -7.94 -21.55 24.61
C SER A 304 -8.69 -20.51 25.44
N ILE A 305 -8.56 -20.53 26.77
CA ILE A 305 -8.91 -19.39 27.63
C ILE A 305 -7.67 -18.97 28.41
N GLN A 306 -7.26 -17.71 28.25
CA GLN A 306 -6.13 -17.12 28.96
C GLN A 306 -6.56 -15.96 29.83
N ASP A 307 -5.97 -15.92 31.02
CA ASP A 307 -6.07 -14.83 31.99
C ASP A 307 -4.89 -13.88 31.80
N TYR A 308 -5.20 -12.59 31.70
CA TYR A 308 -4.24 -11.49 31.63
C TYR A 308 -4.43 -10.58 32.86
N LEU A 309 -3.35 -10.31 33.59
CA LEU A 309 -3.36 -9.36 34.72
C LEU A 309 -3.00 -7.96 34.23
N PHE A 310 -3.96 -7.05 34.30
CA PHE A 310 -3.83 -5.65 33.89
C PHE A 310 -3.64 -4.80 35.16
N LEU A 311 -2.51 -4.09 35.26
CA LEU A 311 -2.12 -3.27 36.40
C LEU A 311 -2.10 -1.80 35.98
N VAL A 312 -3.18 -1.07 36.28
CA VAL A 312 -3.25 0.38 36.09
C VAL A 312 -2.48 1.08 37.20
N LYS A 313 -1.68 2.08 36.80
CA LYS A 313 -0.89 2.92 37.70
C LYS A 313 -0.97 4.39 37.29
N ASP A 314 -0.88 5.26 38.29
CA ASP A 314 -0.76 6.71 38.14
C ASP A 314 0.69 7.18 37.93
N ASP A 315 1.67 6.27 38.04
CA ASP A 315 3.10 6.55 38.14
C ASP A 315 3.88 6.27 36.84
N CYS A 316 3.26 6.55 35.69
CA CYS A 316 3.95 6.62 34.39
C CYS A 316 4.64 7.98 34.14
N ASP A 317 4.68 8.85 35.17
CA ASP A 317 5.21 10.21 35.13
C ASP A 317 4.69 10.98 33.90
N TYR A 318 5.61 11.53 33.09
CA TYR A 318 5.30 12.33 31.90
C TYR A 318 5.60 11.57 30.61
N ASN A 319 5.50 10.23 30.64
CA ASN A 319 5.68 9.38 29.46
C ASN A 319 4.32 9.04 28.82
N LYS A 320 4.22 9.05 27.49
CA LYS A 320 3.02 8.62 26.75
C LYS A 320 3.23 7.24 26.13
N THR A 321 2.14 6.48 25.98
CA THR A 321 2.16 5.29 25.13
C THR A 321 2.53 5.69 23.68
N PRO A 322 3.61 5.15 23.09
CA PRO A 322 3.92 5.39 21.68
C PRO A 322 2.80 4.87 20.76
N THR A 323 2.78 5.33 19.51
CA THR A 323 1.76 4.99 18.52
C THR A 323 2.37 4.50 17.20
N GLU A 324 1.58 3.78 16.41
CA GLU A 324 1.93 3.40 15.04
C GLU A 324 0.98 4.07 14.05
N GLU A 325 1.53 4.71 13.02
CA GLU A 325 0.83 5.12 11.81
C GLU A 325 1.29 4.31 10.59
N LEU A 326 0.36 4.08 9.67
CA LEU A 326 0.58 3.27 8.46
C LEU A 326 0.54 4.18 7.23
N TYR A 327 1.65 4.27 6.50
CA TYR A 327 1.71 5.04 5.24
C TYR A 327 1.09 4.29 4.04
N SER A 328 0.81 2.99 4.17
CA SER A 328 0.10 2.20 3.15
C SER A 328 -1.38 2.02 3.49
N SER A 329 -2.24 2.10 2.47
CA SER A 329 -3.64 1.69 2.54
C SER A 329 -3.91 0.30 1.93
N ASN A 330 -2.94 -0.29 1.23
CA ASN A 330 -3.06 -1.61 0.64
C ASN A 330 -2.25 -2.65 1.42
N PHE A 331 -2.96 -3.61 1.99
CA PHE A 331 -2.42 -4.73 2.75
C PHE A 331 -2.64 -6.08 2.05
N ALA A 332 -3.01 -6.06 0.77
CA ALA A 332 -3.18 -7.26 -0.05
C ALA A 332 -2.01 -7.42 -1.04
N VAL A 333 -1.47 -8.64 -1.11
CA VAL A 333 -0.48 -9.06 -2.11
C VAL A 333 -0.86 -10.44 -2.64
N LYS A 334 -0.40 -10.78 -3.85
CA LYS A 334 -0.53 -12.12 -4.40
C LYS A 334 0.54 -13.06 -3.85
N GLU A 335 0.23 -14.33 -3.66
CA GLU A 335 1.20 -15.37 -3.33
C GLU A 335 2.36 -15.42 -4.35
N GLY A 336 3.59 -15.55 -3.85
CA GLY A 336 4.81 -15.51 -4.66
C GLY A 336 5.35 -14.11 -4.93
N ASP A 337 4.56 -13.04 -4.73
CA ASP A 337 5.03 -11.66 -4.82
C ASP A 337 5.50 -11.15 -3.44
N THR A 338 6.27 -10.06 -3.42
CA THR A 338 6.79 -9.46 -2.17
C THR A 338 5.90 -8.31 -1.70
N LEU A 339 5.33 -8.44 -0.51
CA LEU A 339 4.66 -7.34 0.19
C LEU A 339 5.70 -6.36 0.74
N LYS A 340 5.42 -5.06 0.65
CA LYS A 340 6.12 -4.00 1.38
C LYS A 340 5.11 -3.05 2.00
N ILE A 341 5.22 -2.81 3.30
CA ILE A 341 4.41 -1.86 4.06
C ILE A 341 5.39 -0.99 4.85
N GLN A 342 5.17 0.32 4.87
CA GLN A 342 5.96 1.23 5.67
C GLN A 342 5.20 1.61 6.95
N LEU A 343 5.87 1.42 8.09
CA LEU A 343 5.35 1.65 9.44
C LEU A 343 6.05 2.87 10.03
N HIS A 344 5.29 3.81 10.60
CA HIS A 344 5.82 4.95 11.32
C HIS A 344 5.52 4.80 12.81
N VAL A 345 6.57 4.66 13.63
CA VAL A 345 6.43 4.60 15.09
C VAL A 345 6.75 5.96 15.68
N MET A 346 5.76 6.55 16.32
CA MET A 346 5.77 7.90 16.87
C MET A 346 5.66 7.86 18.39
N ASP A 347 6.12 8.94 19.02
CA ASP A 347 5.98 9.19 20.45
C ASP A 347 5.67 10.68 20.66
N GLU A 348 4.55 11.00 21.30
CA GLU A 348 4.15 12.40 21.53
C GLU A 348 4.81 12.96 22.80
N THR A 349 5.58 14.05 22.67
CA THR A 349 6.22 14.66 23.85
C THR A 349 5.21 15.31 24.81
N PHE A 350 5.26 14.98 26.10
CA PHE A 350 4.45 15.56 27.17
C PHE A 350 5.02 16.92 27.63
N THR A 351 4.90 17.95 26.80
CA THR A 351 5.34 19.31 27.16
C THR A 351 4.45 19.93 28.25
N PRO A 352 5.00 20.74 29.18
CA PRO A 352 6.39 21.17 29.32
C PRO A 352 7.29 20.23 30.14
N TYR A 353 6.77 19.11 30.66
CA TYR A 353 7.43 18.31 31.69
C TYR A 353 8.45 17.30 31.11
N GLN A 354 8.15 16.69 29.97
CA GLN A 354 9.12 15.97 29.15
C GLN A 354 9.85 16.99 28.27
N THR A 355 11.11 17.27 28.61
CA THR A 355 11.94 18.30 27.94
C THR A 355 12.89 17.73 26.89
N ILE A 356 13.09 16.42 26.88
CA ILE A 356 13.81 15.67 25.86
C ILE A 356 12.80 14.66 25.29
N PRO A 357 12.38 14.78 24.02
CA PRO A 357 11.55 13.79 23.34
C PRO A 357 12.27 12.44 23.23
N ASP A 358 11.60 11.35 23.61
CA ASP A 358 12.20 10.02 23.59
C ASP A 358 12.08 9.34 22.20
N THR A 359 12.74 8.19 22.04
CA THR A 359 12.92 7.48 20.77
C THR A 359 12.23 6.12 20.81
N PRO A 360 11.07 5.95 20.16
CA PRO A 360 10.33 4.69 20.19
C PRO A 360 10.96 3.66 19.24
N LEU A 361 10.91 2.38 19.61
CA LEU A 361 11.49 1.26 18.85
C LEU A 361 10.55 0.05 18.81
N ILE A 362 10.47 -0.65 17.68
CA ILE A 362 9.86 -1.98 17.60
C ILE A 362 10.81 -2.98 18.28
N LEU A 363 10.35 -3.61 19.37
CA LEU A 363 11.15 -4.54 20.19
C LEU A 363 10.91 -6.00 19.85
N ALA A 364 9.68 -6.32 19.43
CA ALA A 364 9.28 -7.65 19.05
C ALA A 364 8.25 -7.57 17.95
N TYR A 365 8.35 -8.47 16.99
CA TYR A 365 7.41 -8.63 15.90
C TYR A 365 7.31 -10.12 15.54
N ASP A 366 6.29 -10.46 14.77
CA ASP A 366 6.06 -11.83 14.33
C ASP A 366 7.16 -12.37 13.42
N THR A 367 7.80 -13.48 13.82
CA THR A 367 8.85 -14.13 13.02
C THR A 367 8.34 -15.31 12.19
N PHE A 368 7.11 -15.79 12.43
CA PHE A 368 6.60 -17.06 11.89
C PHE A 368 6.53 -17.11 10.36
N ALA A 369 6.23 -15.99 9.69
CA ALA A 369 6.07 -15.92 8.23
C ALA A 369 7.31 -15.38 7.50
N HIS A 370 8.47 -15.31 8.17
CA HIS A 370 9.68 -14.71 7.62
C HIS A 370 9.49 -13.24 7.20
N PHE A 371 8.81 -12.46 8.05
CA PHE A 371 8.80 -11.01 7.95
C PHE A 371 10.21 -10.46 8.18
N TYR A 372 10.63 -9.53 7.33
CA TYR A 372 11.82 -8.71 7.52
C TYR A 372 11.38 -7.30 7.88
N LEU A 373 12.02 -6.72 8.88
CA LEU A 373 11.75 -5.36 9.32
C LEU A 373 13.05 -4.55 9.16
N ILE A 374 13.06 -3.58 8.26
CA ILE A 374 14.24 -2.77 7.95
C ILE A 374 14.01 -1.35 8.47
N LEU A 375 14.82 -0.90 9.42
CA LEU A 375 14.81 0.48 9.89
C LEU A 375 15.44 1.40 8.82
N THR A 376 14.65 2.29 8.24
CA THR A 376 15.09 3.12 7.09
C THR A 376 15.71 4.45 7.50
N ASN A 377 15.33 4.99 8.66
CA ASN A 377 15.81 6.28 9.17
C ASN A 377 16.51 6.17 10.56
N PRO A 378 17.60 5.41 10.68
CA PRO A 378 18.20 5.08 11.98
C PRO A 378 18.65 6.28 12.83
N GLN A 379 18.90 7.45 12.22
CA GLN A 379 19.37 8.67 12.89
C GLN A 379 18.24 9.59 13.41
N ASP A 380 17.01 9.42 12.92
CA ASP A 380 15.88 10.29 13.31
C ASP A 380 15.31 9.84 14.67
N ARG A 381 14.54 10.69 15.35
CA ARG A 381 13.88 10.31 16.61
C ARG A 381 12.73 9.31 16.36
N GLU A 382 11.77 9.70 15.53
CA GLU A 382 10.64 8.86 15.13
C GLU A 382 11.13 7.84 14.10
N LYS A 383 10.67 6.59 14.20
CA LYS A 383 11.27 5.46 13.47
C LYS A 383 10.35 4.95 12.38
N ILE A 384 10.89 4.92 11.17
CA ILE A 384 10.25 4.40 9.98
C ILE A 384 10.84 3.01 9.69
N TYR A 385 9.97 2.01 9.61
CA TYR A 385 10.35 0.65 9.29
C TYR A 385 9.67 0.18 8.00
N ASP A 386 10.45 -0.35 7.07
CA ASP A 386 9.93 -1.12 5.95
C ASP A 386 9.70 -2.56 6.41
N LEU A 387 8.43 -2.94 6.57
CA LEU A 387 7.99 -4.32 6.73
C LEU A 387 7.93 -4.99 5.35
N ILE A 388 8.76 -6.01 5.15
CA ILE A 388 8.89 -6.76 3.90
C ILE A 388 8.54 -8.22 4.13
N TRP A 389 7.66 -8.77 3.30
CA TRP A 389 7.35 -10.21 3.30
C TRP A 389 7.46 -10.77 1.87
N PRO A 390 8.52 -11.54 1.55
CA PRO A 390 8.60 -12.30 0.31
C PRO A 390 7.75 -13.57 0.44
N THR A 391 6.49 -13.49 0.00
CA THR A 391 5.54 -14.60 0.07
C THR A 391 5.90 -15.70 -0.92
N LYS A 392 5.37 -16.91 -0.70
CA LYS A 392 5.56 -18.08 -1.55
C LYS A 392 4.22 -18.58 -2.09
N VAL A 393 4.26 -19.27 -3.23
CA VAL A 393 3.09 -20.00 -3.74
C VAL A 393 2.70 -21.07 -2.71
N GLY A 394 1.45 -21.01 -2.24
CA GLY A 394 0.95 -21.79 -1.10
C GLY A 394 0.61 -20.94 0.12
N ASP A 395 1.15 -19.73 0.25
CA ASP A 395 0.87 -18.82 1.38
C ASP A 395 -0.54 -18.18 1.29
N ALA A 396 -1.25 -18.32 0.17
CA ALA A 396 -2.61 -17.79 0.06
C ALA A 396 -3.62 -18.57 0.92
N ARG A 397 -4.21 -17.90 1.92
CA ARG A 397 -5.34 -18.42 2.72
C ARG A 397 -6.54 -17.48 2.74
N PHE A 398 -7.72 -18.03 3.03
CA PHE A 398 -9.01 -17.31 2.96
C PHE A 398 -9.14 -16.19 4.02
N PHE A 399 -8.35 -16.26 5.08
CA PHE A 399 -8.31 -15.28 6.17
C PHE A 399 -7.04 -14.44 6.11
N ASN A 400 -7.09 -13.25 6.68
CA ASN A 400 -5.92 -12.40 6.76
C ASN A 400 -4.88 -13.04 7.69
N TYR A 401 -3.60 -12.88 7.34
CA TYR A 401 -2.51 -12.88 8.31
C TYR A 401 -2.59 -11.61 9.16
N TYR A 402 -1.98 -11.64 10.32
CA TYR A 402 -1.81 -10.46 11.16
C TYR A 402 -0.33 -10.34 11.45
N PHE A 403 0.30 -9.25 10.98
CA PHE A 403 1.61 -8.86 11.47
C PHE A 403 1.40 -8.10 12.78
N ARG A 404 1.79 -8.71 13.90
CA ARG A 404 1.70 -8.13 15.24
C ARG A 404 3.08 -7.62 15.63
N ASN A 405 3.10 -6.42 16.21
CA ASN A 405 4.33 -5.76 16.65
C ASN A 405 4.12 -5.07 17.99
N LYS A 406 5.16 -5.15 18.83
CA LYS A 406 5.29 -4.46 20.10
C LYS A 406 6.33 -3.36 19.94
N PHE A 407 5.90 -2.12 20.11
CA PHE A 407 6.77 -0.95 20.18
C PHE A 407 6.90 -0.49 21.63
N SER A 408 8.07 0.05 21.96
CA SER A 408 8.39 0.56 23.28
C SER A 408 8.92 1.97 23.15
N ASP A 409 8.49 2.81 24.07
CA ASP A 409 9.33 3.91 24.50
C ASP A 409 10.29 3.40 25.61
N PHE A 410 11.47 4.03 25.70
CA PHE A 410 12.55 3.67 26.62
C PHE A 410 12.80 4.68 27.74
N HIS A 411 11.91 5.64 27.96
CA HIS A 411 11.99 6.58 29.08
C HIS A 411 12.10 5.83 30.42
N CYS A 412 12.97 6.33 31.30
CA CYS A 412 13.17 5.80 32.64
C CYS A 412 12.62 6.79 33.68
N PRO A 413 11.95 6.31 34.75
CA PRO A 413 12.12 4.98 35.36
C PRO A 413 11.24 3.85 34.80
N LYS A 414 10.25 4.13 33.94
CA LYS A 414 9.31 3.11 33.42
C LYS A 414 9.07 3.21 31.91
N GLN A 415 9.38 2.09 31.25
CA GLN A 415 9.10 1.85 29.84
C GLN A 415 7.60 1.65 29.61
N VAL A 416 7.05 2.30 28.59
CA VAL A 416 5.65 2.13 28.15
C VAL A 416 5.64 1.42 26.80
N TYR A 417 4.67 0.54 26.61
CA TYR A 417 4.56 -0.31 25.41
C TYR A 417 3.24 -0.09 24.68
N GLY A 418 3.31 0.03 23.36
CA GLY A 418 2.17 -0.06 22.48
C GLY A 418 2.20 -1.34 21.64
N PHE A 419 1.02 -1.78 21.20
CA PHE A 419 0.87 -2.95 20.34
C PHE A 419 -0.10 -2.65 19.19
N ALA A 420 0.29 -3.06 17.99
CA ALA A 420 -0.53 -3.03 16.79
C ALA A 420 -0.62 -4.41 16.14
N ALA A 421 -1.59 -4.56 15.23
CA ALA A 421 -1.75 -5.75 14.40
C ALA A 421 -2.30 -5.38 13.04
N ILE A 422 -1.52 -5.63 11.99
CA ILE A 422 -1.80 -5.22 10.63
C ILE A 422 -2.41 -6.40 9.86
N PRO A 423 -3.67 -6.31 9.39
CA PRO A 423 -4.33 -7.38 8.64
C PRO A 423 -3.76 -7.47 7.22
N ILE A 424 -2.95 -8.48 6.95
CA ILE A 424 -2.32 -8.74 5.65
C ILE A 424 -3.08 -9.84 4.92
N ARG A 425 -3.44 -9.62 3.65
CA ARG A 425 -4.14 -10.60 2.82
C ARG A 425 -3.23 -11.16 1.73
N ILE A 426 -2.90 -12.45 1.82
CA ILE A 426 -2.22 -13.16 0.74
C ILE A 426 -3.27 -13.78 -0.17
N GLN A 427 -3.32 -13.31 -1.41
CA GLN A 427 -4.29 -13.72 -2.41
C GLN A 427 -3.74 -14.82 -3.30
N LYS A 428 -4.56 -15.82 -3.59
CA LYS A 428 -4.23 -16.92 -4.49
C LYS A 428 -4.16 -16.41 -5.92
N GLU A 429 -3.17 -16.81 -6.71
CA GLU A 429 -3.17 -16.52 -8.15
C GLU A 429 -4.42 -17.19 -8.77
N GLY A 430 -5.35 -16.37 -9.25
CA GLY A 430 -6.52 -16.80 -9.99
C GLY A 430 -6.16 -17.15 -11.43
N VAL A 431 -6.98 -17.98 -12.06
CA VAL A 431 -6.88 -18.19 -13.51
C VAL A 431 -7.23 -16.88 -14.22
N ASN A 432 -6.48 -16.49 -15.24
CA ASN A 432 -6.85 -15.37 -16.11
C ASN A 432 -8.22 -15.64 -16.74
N ILE A 433 -9.12 -14.64 -16.69
CA ILE A 433 -10.51 -14.85 -17.07
C ILE A 433 -10.71 -14.41 -18.53
N ASP A 434 -10.60 -15.39 -19.42
CA ASP A 434 -11.03 -15.27 -20.80
C ASP A 434 -12.56 -15.48 -20.90
N PHE A 435 -13.18 -14.79 -21.85
CA PHE A 435 -14.60 -14.92 -22.18
C PHE A 435 -14.79 -15.23 -23.66
N ASN A 436 -15.79 -16.05 -23.96
CA ASN A 436 -16.28 -16.27 -25.31
C ASN A 436 -17.60 -15.50 -25.50
N THR A 437 -17.73 -14.84 -26.64
CA THR A 437 -18.97 -14.18 -27.07
C THR A 437 -19.84 -15.16 -27.86
N SER A 438 -21.10 -15.30 -27.48
CA SER A 438 -22.15 -15.90 -28.32
C SER A 438 -23.25 -14.89 -28.62
N LYS A 439 -24.20 -15.24 -29.51
CA LYS A 439 -25.38 -14.43 -29.79
C LYS A 439 -26.63 -15.10 -29.22
N ASP A 440 -27.56 -14.30 -28.69
CA ASP A 440 -28.91 -14.77 -28.35
C ASP A 440 -29.84 -14.75 -29.58
N THR A 441 -31.10 -15.15 -29.39
CA THR A 441 -32.12 -15.22 -30.45
C THR A 441 -32.58 -13.85 -30.98
N CYS A 442 -32.20 -12.74 -30.34
CA CYS A 442 -32.41 -11.37 -30.83
C CYS A 442 -31.10 -10.72 -31.33
N GLY A 443 -30.01 -11.48 -31.45
CA GLY A 443 -28.70 -10.99 -31.90
C GLY A 443 -27.89 -10.19 -30.87
N ASN A 444 -28.30 -10.17 -29.60
CA ASN A 444 -27.53 -9.55 -28.51
C ASN A 444 -26.28 -10.38 -28.20
N THR A 445 -25.19 -9.73 -27.81
CA THR A 445 -23.94 -10.40 -27.42
C THR A 445 -24.05 -10.93 -25.99
N VAL A 446 -23.91 -12.24 -25.81
CA VAL A 446 -23.82 -12.94 -24.52
C VAL A 446 -22.35 -13.24 -24.23
N PHE A 447 -21.90 -13.03 -22.99
CA PHE A 447 -20.52 -13.32 -22.57
C PHE A 447 -20.51 -14.51 -21.61
N ASN A 448 -19.75 -15.54 -21.95
CA ASN A 448 -19.58 -16.76 -21.17
C ASN A 448 -18.12 -16.88 -20.73
N ALA A 449 -17.86 -17.16 -19.45
CA ALA A 449 -16.51 -17.45 -18.97
C ALA A 449 -15.98 -18.74 -19.63
N VAL A 450 -14.72 -18.71 -20.08
CA VAL A 450 -14.10 -19.83 -20.84
C VAL A 450 -13.59 -20.94 -19.92
N SER A 451 -13.03 -20.57 -18.77
CA SER A 451 -12.56 -21.51 -17.75
C SER A 451 -13.62 -21.75 -16.69
N ASN A 452 -13.80 -23.02 -16.26
CA ASN A 452 -14.55 -23.31 -15.05
C ASN A 452 -14.01 -22.45 -13.90
N PRO A 453 -14.85 -21.63 -13.24
CA PRO A 453 -14.41 -20.92 -12.05
C PRO A 453 -14.01 -21.90 -10.96
N LEU A 454 -13.01 -21.53 -10.16
CA LEU A 454 -12.62 -22.28 -8.97
C LEU A 454 -13.85 -22.39 -8.03
N ASP A 455 -14.24 -23.61 -7.68
CA ASP A 455 -15.61 -24.00 -7.24
C ASP A 455 -16.20 -23.21 -6.03
N ASP A 456 -15.39 -22.46 -5.29
CA ASP A 456 -15.74 -21.71 -4.08
C ASP A 456 -15.86 -20.16 -4.30
N ALA A 457 -15.79 -19.68 -5.55
CA ALA A 457 -15.76 -18.25 -5.85
C ALA A 457 -17.14 -17.67 -6.25
N ASN A 458 -17.61 -16.69 -5.48
CA ASN A 458 -18.73 -15.82 -5.88
C ASN A 458 -18.20 -14.65 -6.72
N TYR A 459 -18.81 -14.40 -7.88
CA TYR A 459 -18.37 -13.40 -8.85
C TYR A 459 -19.37 -12.26 -9.01
N LEU A 460 -18.84 -11.04 -9.16
CA LEU A 460 -19.56 -9.84 -9.56
C LEU A 460 -18.95 -9.27 -10.83
N TRP A 461 -19.73 -9.26 -11.90
CA TRP A 461 -19.41 -8.55 -13.13
C TRP A 461 -19.99 -7.14 -13.08
N THR A 462 -19.20 -6.15 -13.46
CA THR A 462 -19.61 -4.75 -13.58
C THR A 462 -19.29 -4.26 -15.00
N LEU A 463 -20.31 -3.83 -15.73
CA LEU A 463 -20.16 -3.18 -17.01
C LEU A 463 -20.05 -1.67 -16.78
N TYR A 464 -18.96 -1.08 -17.23
CA TYR A 464 -18.74 0.36 -17.22
C TYR A 464 -18.82 0.95 -18.63
N ASP A 465 -18.99 2.27 -18.68
CA ASP A 465 -18.82 3.09 -19.89
C ASP A 465 -17.43 2.94 -20.54
N SER A 466 -17.24 3.59 -21.68
CA SER A 466 -15.97 3.56 -22.44
C SER A 466 -14.75 4.06 -21.64
N THR A 467 -14.97 4.94 -20.65
CA THR A 467 -13.93 5.53 -19.78
C THR A 467 -13.66 4.72 -18.51
N GLY A 468 -14.51 3.74 -18.17
CA GLY A 468 -14.37 2.91 -16.98
C GLY A 468 -14.77 3.58 -15.67
N LYS A 469 -15.55 4.66 -15.72
CA LYS A 469 -15.97 5.45 -14.55
C LYS A 469 -17.40 5.17 -14.15
N ASP A 470 -18.32 5.19 -15.10
CA ASP A 470 -19.76 5.12 -14.84
C ASP A 470 -20.25 3.68 -14.97
N THR A 471 -20.85 3.16 -13.90
CA THR A 471 -21.43 1.81 -13.88
C THR A 471 -22.75 1.79 -14.65
N ILE A 472 -22.81 0.98 -15.70
CA ILE A 472 -24.01 0.79 -16.53
C ILE A 472 -24.88 -0.34 -15.96
N ALA A 473 -24.27 -1.47 -15.61
CA ALA A 473 -24.97 -2.65 -15.12
C ALA A 473 -24.07 -3.57 -14.28
N GLN A 474 -24.68 -4.39 -13.43
CA GLN A 474 -24.00 -5.41 -12.64
C GLN A 474 -24.72 -6.76 -12.72
N TYR A 475 -23.94 -7.85 -12.73
CA TYR A 475 -24.43 -9.22 -12.88
C TYR A 475 -23.67 -10.17 -11.96
N GLY A 476 -24.38 -11.12 -11.36
CA GLY A 476 -23.78 -12.21 -10.58
C GLY A 476 -23.81 -13.54 -11.33
N GLY A 477 -22.81 -14.40 -11.08
CA GLY A 477 -22.73 -15.75 -11.66
C GLY A 477 -21.68 -15.92 -12.76
N ASN A 478 -21.77 -17.04 -13.48
CA ASN A 478 -20.69 -17.52 -14.38
C ASN A 478 -20.85 -17.10 -15.86
N SER A 479 -22.05 -16.63 -16.25
CA SER A 479 -22.36 -16.08 -17.57
C SER A 479 -23.18 -14.81 -17.41
N ILE A 480 -23.05 -13.87 -18.36
CA ILE A 480 -23.77 -12.59 -18.32
C ILE A 480 -24.39 -12.23 -19.67
N ILE A 481 -25.52 -11.53 -19.61
CA ILE A 481 -26.20 -10.94 -20.77
C ILE A 481 -26.23 -9.42 -20.55
N PRO A 482 -25.26 -8.66 -21.10
CA PRO A 482 -25.29 -7.20 -21.01
C PRO A 482 -26.55 -6.62 -21.66
N SER A 483 -27.03 -5.49 -21.12
CA SER A 483 -28.34 -4.91 -21.43
C SER A 483 -28.56 -4.61 -22.92
N ILE A 484 -29.76 -4.95 -23.39
CA ILE A 484 -30.23 -4.80 -24.77
C ILE A 484 -30.06 -3.35 -25.27
N GLY A 485 -29.31 -3.16 -26.36
CA GLY A 485 -29.26 -1.90 -27.11
C GLY A 485 -28.03 -1.01 -26.94
N LEU A 486 -26.99 -1.46 -26.22
CA LEU A 486 -25.71 -0.75 -26.17
C LEU A 486 -24.89 -0.99 -27.45
N GLN A 487 -24.35 0.08 -28.03
CA GLN A 487 -23.40 0.06 -29.14
C GLN A 487 -22.13 0.84 -28.75
N GLY A 488 -20.96 0.41 -29.24
CA GLY A 488 -19.68 1.05 -29.03
C GLY A 488 -18.77 0.31 -28.06
N LYS A 489 -17.79 1.03 -27.51
CA LYS A 489 -16.71 0.53 -26.66
C LYS A 489 -17.08 0.63 -25.18
N TYR A 490 -16.92 -0.45 -24.41
CA TYR A 490 -17.21 -0.51 -22.98
C TYR A 490 -16.10 -1.22 -22.21
N GLN A 491 -16.03 -1.04 -20.90
CA GLN A 491 -15.12 -1.79 -20.04
C GLN A 491 -15.91 -2.80 -19.21
N LEU A 492 -15.66 -4.10 -19.41
CA LEU A 492 -16.21 -5.16 -18.57
C LEU A 492 -15.20 -5.50 -17.47
N LYS A 493 -15.61 -5.35 -16.21
CA LYS A 493 -14.80 -5.71 -15.04
C LYS A 493 -15.41 -6.89 -14.31
N LEU A 494 -14.55 -7.76 -13.78
CA LEU A 494 -14.92 -8.87 -12.91
C LEU A 494 -14.21 -8.74 -11.55
N GLN A 495 -14.94 -9.02 -10.49
CA GLN A 495 -14.44 -9.02 -9.12
C GLN A 495 -14.89 -10.30 -8.40
N SER A 496 -13.99 -10.92 -7.64
CA SER A 496 -14.42 -11.94 -6.68
C SER A 496 -14.95 -11.28 -5.41
N LEU A 497 -16.16 -11.67 -5.01
CA LEU A 497 -16.82 -11.19 -3.80
C LEU A 497 -16.21 -11.74 -2.50
N ASN A 498 -15.35 -12.76 -2.57
CA ASN A 498 -14.63 -13.28 -1.40
C ASN A 498 -13.23 -12.65 -1.21
N GLY A 499 -12.71 -11.94 -2.21
CA GLY A 499 -11.40 -11.26 -2.17
C GLY A 499 -10.18 -12.17 -1.99
N PHE A 500 -10.34 -13.50 -2.08
CA PHE A 500 -9.27 -14.48 -1.90
C PHE A 500 -8.40 -14.66 -3.16
N TYR A 501 -8.99 -14.47 -4.35
CA TYR A 501 -8.29 -14.62 -5.62
C TYR A 501 -7.80 -13.27 -6.16
N PHE A 502 -6.54 -13.26 -6.59
CA PHE A 502 -5.93 -12.18 -7.37
C PHE A 502 -6.08 -12.48 -8.86
N PHE A 503 -6.62 -11.53 -9.63
CA PHE A 503 -6.70 -11.63 -11.08
C PHE A 503 -5.90 -10.48 -11.68
N ARG A 504 -4.96 -10.78 -12.59
CA ARG A 504 -4.13 -9.77 -13.28
C ARG A 504 -5.01 -8.83 -14.11
N ASP A 505 -5.81 -9.41 -14.99
CA ASP A 505 -6.74 -8.69 -15.87
C ASP A 505 -8.16 -8.84 -15.33
N THR A 506 -8.54 -8.03 -14.34
CA THR A 506 -9.96 -7.92 -13.93
C THR A 506 -10.82 -7.19 -14.93
N THR A 507 -10.22 -6.34 -15.79
CA THR A 507 -10.96 -5.45 -16.70
C THR A 507 -10.53 -5.69 -18.14
N LYS A 508 -11.49 -5.88 -19.05
CA LYS A 508 -11.25 -5.97 -20.48
C LYS A 508 -12.15 -4.99 -21.22
N THR A 509 -11.56 -4.34 -22.23
CA THR A 509 -12.31 -3.57 -23.22
C THR A 509 -13.10 -4.54 -24.10
N ILE A 510 -14.42 -4.33 -24.17
CA ILE A 510 -15.30 -5.03 -25.09
C ILE A 510 -15.88 -4.04 -26.10
N TYR A 511 -16.16 -4.53 -27.31
CA TYR A 511 -16.92 -3.81 -28.32
C TYR A 511 -18.28 -4.49 -28.42
N LEU A 512 -19.33 -3.69 -28.30
CA LEU A 512 -20.71 -4.10 -28.55
C LEU A 512 -21.09 -3.48 -29.89
N ASP A 513 -21.26 -4.30 -30.93
CA ASP A 513 -21.50 -3.81 -32.29
C ASP A 513 -22.89 -3.16 -32.49
N GLY A 514 -23.69 -3.09 -31.43
CA GLY A 514 -25.07 -2.63 -31.46
C GLY A 514 -26.03 -3.76 -31.79
N LYS A 515 -27.29 -3.40 -32.03
CA LYS A 515 -28.33 -4.36 -32.42
C LYS A 515 -28.18 -4.71 -33.89
N TYR A 516 -28.09 -6.01 -34.20
CA TYR A 516 -28.27 -6.49 -35.58
C TYR A 516 -29.67 -6.11 -36.09
N TYR A 517 -30.70 -6.29 -35.26
CA TYR A 517 -32.07 -5.82 -35.48
C TYR A 517 -32.20 -4.30 -35.33
N HIS A 518 -32.30 -3.56 -36.44
CA HIS A 518 -32.54 -2.11 -36.43
C HIS A 518 -33.29 -1.61 -37.67
N ALA A 519 -33.66 -0.32 -37.65
CA ALA A 519 -34.36 0.37 -38.71
C ALA A 519 -33.86 1.82 -38.87
N ASP A 520 -33.80 2.33 -40.10
CA ASP A 520 -33.38 3.69 -40.43
C ASP A 520 -34.44 4.45 -41.24
N ILE A 521 -34.67 5.72 -40.92
CA ILE A 521 -35.75 6.54 -41.50
C ILE A 521 -35.29 7.20 -42.81
N GLY A 522 -35.96 6.86 -43.93
CA GLY A 522 -35.69 7.42 -45.26
C GLY A 522 -36.19 8.86 -45.48
N GLY A 523 -36.15 9.32 -46.73
CA GLY A 523 -36.63 10.65 -47.15
C GLY A 523 -35.63 11.81 -47.00
N PRO A 524 -35.85 12.94 -47.72
CA PRO A 524 -35.01 14.13 -47.69
C PRO A 524 -35.16 14.93 -46.38
N GLU A 525 -34.14 15.75 -46.07
CA GLU A 525 -34.07 16.53 -44.83
C GLU A 525 -34.50 18.01 -44.98
N ILE A 526 -34.57 18.52 -46.22
CA ILE A 526 -34.93 19.91 -46.54
C ILE A 526 -35.97 19.93 -47.67
N LEU A 527 -36.99 20.79 -47.53
CA LEU A 527 -38.11 20.94 -48.46
C LEU A 527 -38.47 22.44 -48.66
N CYS A 528 -39.32 22.74 -49.64
CA CYS A 528 -39.94 24.06 -49.79
C CYS A 528 -41.27 24.11 -49.01
N SER A 529 -41.75 25.31 -48.66
CA SER A 529 -43.00 25.44 -47.88
C SER A 529 -44.21 24.79 -48.58
N ASN A 530 -45.07 24.13 -47.81
CA ASN A 530 -46.27 23.40 -48.26
C ASN A 530 -46.01 22.13 -49.10
N SER A 531 -44.80 21.55 -49.07
CA SER A 531 -44.53 20.23 -49.64
C SER A 531 -45.25 19.07 -48.91
N SER A 532 -45.47 17.96 -49.61
CA SER A 532 -45.81 16.64 -49.03
C SER A 532 -44.66 15.64 -49.22
N LEU A 533 -44.55 14.64 -48.34
CA LEU A 533 -43.52 13.62 -48.34
C LEU A 533 -44.03 12.28 -47.77
N ASP A 534 -43.79 11.18 -48.49
CA ASP A 534 -43.94 9.81 -47.97
C ASP A 534 -42.57 9.28 -47.47
N ILE A 535 -42.55 8.69 -46.28
CA ILE A 535 -41.36 8.21 -45.56
C ILE A 535 -41.51 6.72 -45.26
N SER A 536 -40.56 5.92 -45.74
CA SER A 536 -40.38 4.52 -45.33
C SER A 536 -39.17 4.36 -44.42
N ALA A 537 -39.06 3.19 -43.78
CA ALA A 537 -37.84 2.79 -43.08
C ALA A 537 -37.13 1.65 -43.82
N THR A 538 -35.80 1.69 -43.87
CA THR A 538 -34.97 0.54 -44.23
C THR A 538 -34.82 -0.35 -43.00
N LEU A 539 -34.94 -1.67 -43.17
CA LEU A 539 -34.97 -2.65 -42.09
C LEU A 539 -33.80 -3.63 -42.22
N PHE A 540 -33.19 -3.99 -41.10
CA PHE A 540 -32.01 -4.86 -41.05
C PHE A 540 -32.22 -6.02 -40.07
N GLU A 541 -31.93 -7.24 -40.53
CA GLU A 541 -31.97 -8.50 -39.74
C GLU A 541 -33.28 -8.68 -38.92
N THR A 542 -34.42 -8.31 -39.51
CA THR A 542 -35.74 -8.36 -38.88
C THR A 542 -36.50 -9.65 -39.17
N HIS A 543 -37.21 -10.22 -38.19
CA HIS A 543 -38.07 -11.41 -38.37
C HIS A 543 -39.54 -11.01 -38.62
N PRO A 544 -40.09 -11.10 -39.84
CA PRO A 544 -41.49 -10.77 -40.09
C PRO A 544 -42.44 -11.81 -39.43
N PRO A 545 -43.67 -11.43 -39.07
CA PRO A 545 -44.29 -10.11 -39.23
C PRO A 545 -43.81 -9.08 -38.19
N LEU A 546 -43.82 -7.80 -38.59
CA LEU A 546 -43.42 -6.67 -37.76
C LEU A 546 -44.61 -5.76 -37.42
N GLN A 547 -44.61 -5.21 -36.22
CA GLN A 547 -45.48 -4.12 -35.80
C GLN A 547 -44.70 -2.81 -35.85
N TYR A 548 -45.28 -1.76 -36.43
CA TYR A 548 -44.67 -0.43 -36.56
C TYR A 548 -45.39 0.59 -35.65
N LEU A 549 -44.66 1.59 -35.19
CA LEU A 549 -45.21 2.78 -34.53
C LEU A 549 -44.36 4.01 -34.85
N TRP A 550 -44.80 4.79 -35.83
CA TRP A 550 -44.29 6.13 -36.12
C TRP A 550 -44.86 7.14 -35.12
N THR A 551 -44.05 8.13 -34.76
CA THR A 551 -44.42 9.31 -33.96
C THR A 551 -43.75 10.53 -34.55
N VAL A 552 -44.52 11.59 -34.79
CA VAL A 552 -44.07 12.86 -35.37
C VAL A 552 -44.32 13.97 -34.37
N LYS A 553 -43.33 14.83 -34.16
CA LYS A 553 -43.39 15.98 -33.26
C LYS A 553 -43.06 17.29 -33.96
N ALA A 554 -43.82 18.33 -33.67
CA ALA A 554 -43.51 19.72 -34.04
C ALA A 554 -43.57 20.59 -32.78
N GLY A 555 -42.58 21.48 -32.59
CA GLY A 555 -42.49 22.30 -31.37
C GLY A 555 -42.43 21.51 -30.04
N GLY A 556 -42.00 20.24 -30.07
CA GLY A 556 -41.96 19.34 -28.92
C GLY A 556 -43.23 18.50 -28.68
N SER A 557 -44.38 18.93 -29.21
CA SER A 557 -45.67 18.22 -29.09
C SER A 557 -45.82 17.16 -30.18
N THR A 558 -46.41 16.01 -29.84
CA THR A 558 -46.78 14.97 -30.82
C THR A 558 -47.96 15.44 -31.67
N ILE A 559 -47.77 15.44 -32.99
CA ILE A 559 -48.78 15.89 -33.97
C ILE A 559 -49.37 14.74 -34.81
N LEU A 560 -48.67 13.60 -34.91
CA LEU A 560 -49.13 12.41 -35.65
C LEU A 560 -48.49 11.14 -35.08
N THR A 561 -49.24 10.05 -35.10
CA THR A 561 -48.74 8.68 -34.92
C THR A 561 -49.37 7.76 -35.95
N SER A 562 -48.62 6.80 -36.49
CA SER A 562 -49.14 5.79 -37.44
C SER A 562 -48.53 4.42 -37.16
N SER A 563 -49.30 3.37 -37.39
CA SER A 563 -48.84 1.97 -37.34
C SER A 563 -48.54 1.36 -38.71
N ASP A 564 -48.61 2.16 -39.78
CA ASP A 564 -48.37 1.73 -41.15
C ASP A 564 -46.85 1.59 -41.44
N PRO A 565 -46.44 0.70 -42.35
CA PRO A 565 -45.03 0.57 -42.74
C PRO A 565 -44.48 1.80 -43.51
N ILE A 566 -45.36 2.69 -44.00
CA ILE A 566 -45.02 3.95 -44.67
C ILE A 566 -45.76 5.09 -43.98
N LEU A 567 -45.02 6.08 -43.48
CA LEU A 567 -45.54 7.31 -42.90
C LEU A 567 -45.78 8.34 -44.00
N LYS A 568 -46.96 8.98 -44.01
CA LYS A 568 -47.30 10.03 -44.98
C LYS A 568 -47.44 11.39 -44.30
N LEU A 569 -46.71 12.39 -44.80
CA LEU A 569 -46.75 13.77 -44.32
C LEU A 569 -47.26 14.69 -45.43
N ASN A 570 -48.24 15.53 -45.12
CA ASN A 570 -48.83 16.47 -46.08
C ASN A 570 -48.79 17.90 -45.54
N ASN A 571 -48.68 18.89 -46.44
CA ASN A 571 -48.71 20.32 -46.12
C ASN A 571 -47.72 20.68 -44.99
N ILE A 572 -46.45 20.32 -45.13
CA ILE A 572 -45.44 20.60 -44.10
C ILE A 572 -45.17 22.11 -44.09
N GLN A 573 -45.41 22.75 -42.94
CA GLN A 573 -45.35 24.22 -42.75
C GLN A 573 -44.34 24.66 -41.67
N SER A 574 -43.74 23.72 -40.94
CA SER A 574 -42.74 23.97 -39.90
C SER A 574 -41.86 22.74 -39.72
N ASN A 575 -40.70 22.89 -39.06
CA ASN A 575 -39.79 21.77 -38.84
C ASN A 575 -40.42 20.66 -37.97
N GLN A 576 -40.16 19.40 -38.33
CA GLN A 576 -40.74 18.22 -37.67
C GLN A 576 -39.65 17.20 -37.29
N ASN A 577 -39.85 16.50 -36.17
CA ASN A 577 -39.01 15.40 -35.70
C ASN A 577 -39.79 14.08 -35.76
N VAL A 578 -39.26 13.09 -36.47
CA VAL A 578 -39.89 11.78 -36.69
C VAL A 578 -39.11 10.68 -35.95
N THR A 579 -39.81 9.79 -35.24
CA THR A 579 -39.27 8.54 -34.69
C THR A 579 -40.14 7.35 -35.09
N LEU A 580 -39.52 6.22 -35.40
CA LEU A 580 -40.14 4.91 -35.55
C LEU A 580 -39.76 3.98 -34.37
N ALA A 581 -40.72 3.19 -33.90
CA ALA A 581 -40.48 1.96 -33.14
C ALA A 581 -41.00 0.72 -33.91
N ILE A 582 -40.30 -0.41 -33.79
CA ILE A 582 -40.68 -1.69 -34.38
C ILE A 582 -40.58 -2.84 -33.37
N LYS A 583 -41.48 -3.83 -33.51
CA LYS A 583 -41.46 -5.07 -32.73
C LYS A 583 -41.67 -6.28 -33.63
N ASP A 584 -40.87 -7.33 -33.43
CA ASP A 584 -40.97 -8.59 -34.18
C ASP A 584 -41.73 -9.71 -33.44
N ASN A 585 -41.98 -10.82 -34.14
CA ASN A 585 -42.71 -11.97 -33.62
C ASN A 585 -41.92 -12.81 -32.57
N ASN A 586 -40.60 -12.62 -32.48
CA ASN A 586 -39.76 -13.19 -31.42
C ASN A 586 -39.75 -12.30 -30.16
N GLY A 587 -40.43 -11.15 -30.21
CA GLY A 587 -40.52 -10.18 -29.12
C GLY A 587 -39.40 -9.14 -29.09
N CYS A 588 -38.48 -9.17 -30.06
CA CYS A 588 -37.39 -8.22 -30.17
C CYS A 588 -37.94 -6.82 -30.52
N PHE A 589 -37.48 -5.77 -29.82
CA PHE A 589 -37.99 -4.40 -29.93
C PHE A 589 -36.88 -3.39 -30.24
N TYR A 590 -37.16 -2.43 -31.12
CA TYR A 590 -36.25 -1.36 -31.51
C TYR A 590 -36.99 -0.02 -31.62
N GLN A 591 -36.29 1.08 -31.32
CA GLN A 591 -36.77 2.44 -31.51
C GLN A 591 -35.61 3.31 -32.04
N THR A 592 -35.90 4.05 -33.09
CA THR A 592 -34.98 4.99 -33.75
C THR A 592 -34.70 6.24 -32.92
N LYS A 593 -33.57 6.90 -33.20
CA LYS A 593 -33.35 8.29 -32.82
C LYS A 593 -34.27 9.21 -33.65
N PRO A 594 -34.61 10.44 -33.17
CA PRO A 594 -35.40 11.38 -33.95
C PRO A 594 -34.66 11.87 -35.21
N LYS A 595 -35.34 11.90 -36.35
CA LYS A 595 -34.89 12.53 -37.61
C LYS A 595 -35.64 13.84 -37.85
N THR A 596 -34.92 14.91 -38.19
CA THR A 596 -35.49 16.26 -38.40
C THR A 596 -35.73 16.56 -39.89
N ILE A 597 -36.80 17.30 -40.20
CA ILE A 597 -37.16 17.79 -41.54
C ILE A 597 -37.32 19.32 -41.48
N SER A 598 -36.75 20.06 -42.45
CA SER A 598 -36.62 21.54 -42.45
C SER A 598 -37.15 22.22 -43.73
N ILE A 599 -37.39 23.54 -43.71
CA ILE A 599 -37.96 24.31 -44.85
C ILE A 599 -37.09 25.52 -45.25
N LEU A 600 -37.00 25.84 -46.56
CA LEU A 600 -36.19 26.94 -47.15
C LEU A 600 -36.95 27.73 -48.25
N ASN A 601 -36.48 28.94 -48.62
CA ASN A 601 -37.17 29.82 -49.58
C ASN A 601 -36.28 30.51 -50.67
N ASP A 602 -35.16 31.18 -50.33
CA ASP A 602 -34.64 32.36 -51.09
C ASP A 602 -33.21 32.25 -51.70
N ILE A 603 -32.80 33.24 -52.53
CA ILE A 603 -31.45 33.36 -53.16
C ILE A 603 -30.55 34.37 -52.42
N ASN A 604 -29.25 34.07 -52.34
CA ASN A 604 -28.20 34.95 -51.79
C ASN A 604 -27.15 35.31 -52.86
N LEU A 605 -26.93 36.59 -53.16
CA LEU A 605 -25.84 37.12 -54.01
C LEU A 605 -24.94 38.00 -53.13
N ASP A 606 -23.63 37.77 -53.18
CA ASP A 606 -22.63 38.43 -52.32
C ASP A 606 -21.32 38.63 -53.11
N LEU A 607 -20.84 39.87 -53.24
CA LEU A 607 -19.55 40.26 -53.81
C LEU A 607 -18.39 40.15 -52.78
N GLY A 608 -18.74 39.85 -51.53
CA GLY A 608 -17.90 39.95 -50.36
C GLY A 608 -17.87 41.37 -49.80
N THR A 609 -17.55 41.43 -48.51
CA THR A 609 -17.36 42.69 -47.76
C THR A 609 -16.27 43.57 -48.35
N ASP A 610 -16.34 44.87 -48.02
CA ASP A 610 -15.31 45.88 -48.30
C ASP A 610 -13.90 45.44 -47.84
N LYS A 611 -12.83 45.80 -48.58
CA LYS A 611 -11.47 45.24 -48.39
C LYS A 611 -10.34 46.28 -48.44
N ASN A 612 -9.34 46.09 -47.58
CA ASN A 612 -8.06 46.78 -47.69
C ASN A 612 -7.12 46.01 -48.65
N VAL A 613 -6.35 46.72 -49.47
CA VAL A 613 -5.41 46.21 -50.48
C VAL A 613 -4.03 46.81 -50.17
N CYS A 614 -3.07 45.97 -49.83
CA CYS A 614 -2.04 46.39 -48.90
C CYS A 614 -0.63 46.01 -49.37
N TYR A 615 0.28 46.97 -49.35
CA TYR A 615 1.66 46.85 -49.89
C TYR A 615 1.74 46.43 -51.38
N GLU A 616 0.59 46.26 -52.03
CA GLU A 616 0.39 45.96 -53.45
C GLU A 616 -0.40 47.08 -54.15
N ASN A 617 -0.47 47.01 -55.49
CA ASN A 617 -0.99 48.08 -56.32
C ASN A 617 -2.25 47.71 -57.17
N ASN A 618 -2.81 46.48 -57.16
CA ASN A 618 -4.04 46.10 -57.90
C ASN A 618 -4.68 44.75 -57.43
N ILE A 619 -5.94 44.46 -57.78
CA ILE A 619 -6.71 43.24 -57.40
C ILE A 619 -7.90 42.93 -58.37
N PHE A 620 -8.49 41.72 -58.34
CA PHE A 620 -9.73 41.33 -59.07
C PHE A 620 -10.95 41.10 -58.14
N ILE A 621 -12.18 41.36 -58.59
CA ILE A 621 -13.46 41.19 -57.83
C ILE A 621 -14.63 40.66 -58.69
N GLY A 622 -15.52 39.83 -58.11
CA GLY A 622 -16.77 39.32 -58.71
C GLY A 622 -17.06 37.82 -58.45
N PRO A 623 -18.30 37.33 -58.64
CA PRO A 623 -18.68 35.95 -58.36
C PRO A 623 -18.21 34.93 -59.42
N ASP A 624 -18.23 33.65 -59.05
CA ASP A 624 -18.04 32.54 -59.99
C ASP A 624 -19.19 32.50 -61.03
N PRO A 625 -18.90 32.20 -62.31
CA PRO A 625 -19.89 32.24 -63.37
C PRO A 625 -20.89 31.07 -63.28
N LEU A 626 -22.18 31.40 -63.18
CA LEU A 626 -23.29 30.44 -63.15
C LEU A 626 -24.06 30.42 -64.48
N ASN A 627 -24.33 29.22 -64.98
CA ASN A 627 -25.06 29.04 -66.24
C ASN A 627 -26.49 29.59 -66.12
N SER A 628 -26.90 30.37 -67.13
CA SER A 628 -28.21 31.05 -67.28
C SER A 628 -28.37 32.43 -66.59
N PHE A 629 -27.33 32.96 -65.94
CA PHE A 629 -27.34 34.31 -65.36
C PHE A 629 -26.74 35.35 -66.31
N LYS A 630 -27.20 36.61 -66.21
CA LYS A 630 -26.63 37.78 -66.91
C LYS A 630 -26.06 38.78 -65.90
N TYR A 631 -24.90 39.36 -66.19
CA TYR A 631 -24.13 40.22 -65.28
C TYR A 631 -23.98 41.64 -65.82
N LYS A 632 -23.96 42.65 -64.92
CA LYS A 632 -23.73 44.07 -65.28
C LYS A 632 -23.10 44.86 -64.14
N TRP A 633 -21.93 45.48 -64.39
CA TRP A 633 -21.17 46.28 -63.43
C TRP A 633 -21.37 47.79 -63.58
N ASN A 634 -21.17 48.55 -62.50
CA ASN A 634 -21.14 50.02 -62.53
C ASN A 634 -19.93 50.62 -63.29
N THR A 635 -18.90 49.82 -63.56
CA THR A 635 -17.77 50.17 -64.45
C THR A 635 -18.13 50.08 -65.94
N GLY A 636 -19.29 49.49 -66.28
CA GLY A 636 -19.73 49.22 -67.66
C GLY A 636 -19.45 47.81 -68.16
N ASP A 637 -18.76 46.97 -67.38
CA ASP A 637 -18.45 45.58 -67.75
C ASP A 637 -19.67 44.65 -67.61
N THR A 638 -19.67 43.53 -68.35
CA THR A 638 -20.72 42.50 -68.36
C THR A 638 -20.18 41.08 -68.10
N THR A 639 -18.90 40.95 -67.76
CA THR A 639 -18.31 39.68 -67.28
C THR A 639 -18.66 39.43 -65.82
N SER A 640 -18.40 38.22 -65.31
CA SER A 640 -18.62 37.91 -63.89
C SER A 640 -17.55 38.51 -62.96
N GLN A 641 -16.36 38.91 -63.46
CA GLN A 641 -15.25 39.44 -62.65
C GLN A 641 -14.44 40.55 -63.35
N ILE A 642 -13.99 41.55 -62.59
CA ILE A 642 -13.25 42.75 -63.08
C ILE A 642 -11.95 43.03 -62.28
N GLN A 643 -10.97 43.75 -62.85
CA GLN A 643 -9.72 44.16 -62.18
C GLN A 643 -9.71 45.67 -61.80
N VAL A 644 -9.19 46.01 -60.62
CA VAL A 644 -9.24 47.35 -60.01
C VAL A 644 -7.94 47.70 -59.26
N ASN A 645 -7.57 48.98 -59.21
CA ASN A 645 -6.29 49.46 -58.65
C ASN A 645 -6.37 50.81 -57.90
N LYS A 646 -7.58 51.23 -57.53
CA LYS A 646 -7.84 52.48 -56.80
C LYS A 646 -8.92 52.23 -55.76
N SER A 647 -8.85 52.99 -54.68
CA SER A 647 -9.90 53.00 -53.65
C SER A 647 -11.22 53.54 -54.20
N GLY A 648 -12.33 52.91 -53.84
CA GLY A 648 -13.66 53.26 -54.33
C GLY A 648 -14.63 52.08 -54.33
N LYS A 649 -15.90 52.35 -54.70
CA LYS A 649 -17.02 51.42 -54.61
C LYS A 649 -17.48 50.87 -55.98
N TYR A 650 -17.70 49.57 -56.03
CA TYR A 650 -18.05 48.77 -57.21
C TYR A 650 -19.37 48.03 -56.96
N LEU A 651 -20.23 47.88 -57.98
CA LEU A 651 -21.60 47.34 -57.86
C LEU A 651 -21.90 46.41 -59.04
N LEU A 652 -22.47 45.24 -58.76
CA LEU A 652 -22.93 44.23 -59.73
C LEU A 652 -24.45 44.01 -59.61
N SER A 653 -25.09 43.79 -60.76
CA SER A 653 -26.49 43.34 -60.86
C SER A 653 -26.58 42.03 -61.66
N VAL A 654 -27.46 41.12 -61.23
CA VAL A 654 -27.73 39.83 -61.91
C VAL A 654 -29.23 39.54 -62.09
N ASN A 655 -29.55 38.87 -63.20
CA ASN A 655 -30.92 38.49 -63.59
C ASN A 655 -30.95 37.04 -64.14
N ALA A 656 -31.98 36.26 -63.77
CA ALA A 656 -32.21 34.89 -64.26
C ALA A 656 -33.71 34.54 -64.34
N PRO A 657 -34.19 33.72 -65.31
CA PRO A 657 -35.62 33.40 -65.44
C PRO A 657 -36.11 32.42 -64.36
N GLY A 658 -37.24 32.74 -63.73
CA GLY A 658 -37.89 31.87 -62.73
C GLY A 658 -37.48 32.11 -61.27
N TYR A 659 -36.61 33.10 -61.03
CA TYR A 659 -36.16 33.55 -59.71
C TYR A 659 -36.25 35.08 -59.62
N CYS A 660 -36.02 35.65 -58.44
CA CYS A 660 -35.99 37.11 -58.23
C CYS A 660 -34.62 37.71 -58.62
N ASP A 661 -34.62 38.98 -59.04
CA ASP A 661 -33.40 39.75 -59.34
C ASP A 661 -32.59 40.06 -58.08
N ALA A 662 -31.26 40.14 -58.22
CA ALA A 662 -30.34 40.47 -57.13
C ALA A 662 -29.25 41.47 -57.56
N MET A 663 -28.77 42.27 -56.60
CA MET A 663 -27.68 43.24 -56.78
C MET A 663 -26.85 43.33 -55.50
N ASP A 664 -25.54 43.54 -55.64
CA ASP A 664 -24.65 43.75 -54.49
C ASP A 664 -23.40 44.61 -54.82
N SER A 665 -22.75 45.18 -53.81
CA SER A 665 -21.66 46.16 -53.94
C SER A 665 -20.52 46.02 -52.91
N VAL A 666 -19.28 46.33 -53.31
CA VAL A 666 -18.07 46.26 -52.48
C VAL A 666 -17.18 47.51 -52.65
N GLU A 667 -16.51 47.94 -51.57
CA GLU A 667 -15.62 49.11 -51.51
C GLU A 667 -14.17 48.75 -51.10
N LEU A 668 -13.16 49.47 -51.59
CA LEU A 668 -11.73 49.11 -51.45
C LEU A 668 -10.82 50.27 -50.96
N MET A 669 -9.74 49.99 -50.20
CA MET A 669 -8.79 50.98 -49.58
C MET A 669 -7.30 50.53 -49.60
N PHE A 670 -6.28 51.41 -49.71
CA PHE A 670 -4.82 51.02 -49.83
C PHE A 670 -3.87 51.59 -48.70
N VAL A 671 -2.75 50.90 -48.31
CA VAL A 671 -1.98 51.13 -47.02
C VAL A 671 -0.40 50.91 -47.04
N PRO A 672 0.46 51.61 -46.22
CA PRO A 672 1.98 51.57 -46.18
C PRO A 672 2.75 51.07 -44.86
N LYS A 673 4.12 51.11 -44.79
CA LYS A 673 5.08 50.23 -43.99
C LYS A 673 6.02 50.86 -42.83
N PRO A 674 6.35 50.18 -41.66
CA PRO A 674 7.17 50.61 -40.44
C PRO A 674 8.70 50.14 -40.19
N ASN A 675 9.37 50.50 -39.03
CA ASN A 675 10.84 50.43 -38.62
C ASN A 675 11.22 49.99 -37.13
N ILE A 676 12.36 49.30 -36.79
CA ILE A 676 12.74 48.64 -35.44
C ILE A 676 14.31 48.49 -35.11
N THR A 677 14.77 48.14 -33.85
CA THR A 677 16.19 47.88 -33.35
C THR A 677 16.37 46.88 -32.12
N THR A 678 17.55 46.24 -31.83
CA THR A 678 17.76 45.10 -30.84
C THR A 678 19.16 44.95 -30.09
N THR A 679 19.32 44.11 -29.01
CA THR A 679 20.62 43.71 -28.33
C THR A 679 20.72 42.26 -27.74
N ASP A 680 21.93 41.75 -27.38
CA ASP A 680 22.30 40.31 -27.10
C ASP A 680 22.11 39.78 -25.64
N SER A 681 21.91 38.45 -25.43
CA SER A 681 21.80 37.78 -24.10
C SER A 681 22.16 36.25 -24.07
N LEU A 682 22.35 35.64 -22.87
CA LEU A 682 22.78 34.22 -22.64
C LEU A 682 21.83 33.44 -21.69
N TYR A 683 21.50 32.18 -22.00
CA TYR A 683 20.56 31.33 -21.23
C TYR A 683 21.03 29.87 -21.00
N CYS A 684 20.75 29.31 -19.82
CA CYS A 684 21.15 27.96 -19.35
C CYS A 684 19.93 27.13 -18.85
N LYS A 685 19.72 25.88 -19.29
CA LYS A 685 18.61 25.00 -18.83
C LYS A 685 18.93 23.49 -18.91
N LYS A 686 18.33 22.65 -18.05
CA LYS A 686 18.38 21.18 -18.18
C LYS A 686 17.32 20.67 -19.18
N GLY A 687 17.78 19.90 -20.17
CA GLY A 687 16.94 19.24 -21.17
C GLY A 687 16.42 20.14 -22.28
N ASN A 688 16.05 19.52 -23.41
CA ASN A 688 15.28 20.16 -24.47
C ASN A 688 13.79 19.97 -24.23
N PRO A 689 12.93 20.95 -24.57
CA PRO A 689 13.27 22.19 -25.27
C PRO A 689 13.39 23.43 -24.33
N LEU A 690 14.17 24.41 -24.78
CA LEU A 690 14.48 25.65 -24.05
C LEU A 690 13.47 26.74 -24.36
N GLN A 691 12.81 27.31 -23.34
CA GLN A 691 11.87 28.43 -23.47
C GLN A 691 12.54 29.72 -23.00
N ILE A 692 12.47 30.79 -23.80
CA ILE A 692 13.06 32.12 -23.55
C ILE A 692 11.98 33.19 -23.69
N ASP A 693 11.96 34.16 -22.78
CA ASP A 693 11.13 35.36 -22.77
C ASP A 693 11.95 36.61 -23.16
N LEU A 694 11.38 37.52 -23.97
CA LEU A 694 12.11 38.54 -24.75
C LEU A 694 11.72 40.01 -24.47
N ASN A 695 10.97 40.30 -23.41
CA ASN A 695 10.33 41.62 -23.15
C ASN A 695 11.21 42.88 -23.25
N HIS A 696 12.51 42.77 -22.96
CA HIS A 696 13.36 43.94 -22.72
C HIS A 696 14.03 44.53 -23.97
N HIS A 697 13.83 43.96 -25.17
CA HIS A 697 14.72 44.22 -26.32
C HIS A 697 14.08 44.86 -27.57
N LEU A 698 12.80 45.25 -27.57
CA LEU A 698 12.09 45.62 -28.82
C LEU A 698 11.40 46.99 -28.89
N LEU A 699 11.17 47.72 -27.79
CA LEU A 699 10.48 49.02 -27.83
C LEU A 699 10.98 49.99 -26.76
N GLU A 700 11.33 51.22 -27.17
CA GLU A 700 11.66 52.31 -26.21
C GLU A 700 10.67 53.49 -26.23
N ASN A 701 9.72 53.58 -27.18
CA ASN A 701 8.70 54.64 -27.22
C ASN A 701 7.34 54.22 -27.83
N GLY A 702 6.47 53.63 -26.99
CA GLY A 702 5.15 54.21 -26.69
C GLY A 702 4.07 54.39 -27.78
N ASN A 703 4.16 53.81 -28.97
CA ASN A 703 3.06 53.79 -29.94
C ASN A 703 2.59 52.35 -30.23
N ASP A 704 1.28 52.11 -30.14
CA ASP A 704 0.68 50.77 -30.14
C ASP A 704 0.86 50.00 -31.46
N ILE A 705 1.78 49.04 -31.43
CA ILE A 705 1.81 47.92 -32.37
C ILE A 705 0.76 46.92 -31.89
N THR A 706 -0.44 46.98 -32.48
CA THR A 706 -1.56 46.15 -32.01
C THR A 706 -1.51 44.70 -32.48
N ASN A 707 -0.67 44.34 -33.45
CA ASN A 707 -0.35 42.96 -33.85
C ASN A 707 1.01 42.85 -34.56
N GLY A 708 1.68 41.68 -34.42
CA GLY A 708 2.91 41.32 -35.15
C GLY A 708 3.16 39.80 -35.10
N SER A 709 3.93 39.26 -36.05
CA SER A 709 4.06 37.82 -36.32
C SER A 709 5.54 37.38 -36.44
N ALA A 710 6.22 37.06 -35.33
CA ALA A 710 7.62 36.64 -35.39
C ALA A 710 7.83 35.27 -36.08
N SER A 711 8.85 35.10 -36.93
CA SER A 711 9.20 33.82 -37.57
C SER A 711 10.70 33.67 -37.76
N TYR A 712 11.31 32.64 -37.17
CA TYR A 712 12.75 32.43 -37.21
C TYR A 712 13.20 31.31 -38.15
N ASP A 713 14.43 31.43 -38.66
CA ASP A 713 15.07 30.45 -39.54
C ASP A 713 16.34 29.92 -38.86
N ASN A 714 16.39 28.62 -38.57
CA ASN A 714 17.58 27.94 -38.08
C ASN A 714 18.49 27.56 -39.27
N ALA A 715 19.80 27.42 -39.05
CA ALA A 715 20.72 26.83 -40.04
C ALA A 715 20.35 25.37 -40.43
N TYR A 716 19.38 24.78 -39.72
CA TYR A 716 18.72 23.50 -40.03
C TYR A 716 17.18 23.63 -40.00
N THR A 717 16.63 24.30 -41.03
CA THR A 717 15.40 23.96 -41.77
C THR A 717 13.98 23.96 -41.13
N ASP A 718 13.75 24.35 -39.88
CA ASP A 718 12.38 24.48 -39.32
C ASP A 718 11.96 25.94 -39.06
N LYS A 719 10.75 26.32 -39.54
CA LYS A 719 10.11 27.63 -39.33
C LYS A 719 8.92 27.55 -38.38
N TYR A 720 8.83 28.50 -37.45
CA TYR A 720 7.71 28.65 -36.52
C TYR A 720 7.17 30.08 -36.54
N ASN A 721 5.85 30.26 -36.58
CA ASN A 721 5.20 31.59 -36.54
C ASN A 721 4.62 31.88 -35.15
N LEU A 722 4.82 33.10 -34.63
CA LEU A 722 4.42 33.54 -33.28
C LEU A 722 3.72 34.90 -33.32
N ASN A 723 2.45 34.98 -32.91
CA ASN A 723 1.70 36.23 -32.90
C ASN A 723 1.83 36.98 -31.56
N ILE A 724 2.06 38.30 -31.62
CA ILE A 724 2.15 39.23 -30.49
C ILE A 724 0.82 39.99 -30.36
N TYR A 725 0.21 39.94 -29.17
CA TYR A 725 -1.01 40.68 -28.81
C TYR A 725 -0.82 41.43 -27.49
N ASN A 726 -1.24 42.71 -27.43
CA ASN A 726 -1.38 43.52 -26.21
C ASN A 726 -0.23 43.43 -25.18
N GLY A 727 1.02 43.60 -25.62
CA GLY A 727 2.17 43.78 -24.71
C GLY A 727 2.52 42.56 -23.83
N HIS A 728 2.10 41.36 -24.21
CA HIS A 728 2.36 40.13 -23.44
C HIS A 728 3.12 39.03 -24.22
N PHE A 729 3.59 38.05 -23.44
CA PHE A 729 4.90 37.40 -23.52
C PHE A 729 5.11 36.38 -24.66
N LEU A 730 6.35 36.32 -25.16
CA LEU A 730 6.78 35.43 -26.25
C LEU A 730 7.71 34.32 -25.71
N ASN A 731 7.27 33.06 -25.70
CA ASN A 731 8.08 31.91 -25.29
C ASN A 731 8.61 31.13 -26.51
N ILE A 732 9.84 31.39 -26.94
CA ILE A 732 10.46 30.66 -28.06
C ILE A 732 11.03 29.34 -27.58
N ASN A 733 10.65 28.23 -28.24
CA ASN A 733 11.06 26.88 -27.88
C ASN A 733 12.23 26.41 -28.77
N LEU A 734 13.47 26.54 -28.29
CA LEU A 734 14.68 26.19 -29.05
C LEU A 734 15.00 24.70 -28.86
N GLY A 735 15.09 23.97 -29.97
CA GLY A 735 15.28 22.51 -30.00
C GLY A 735 16.72 22.03 -29.80
N TYR A 736 17.69 22.94 -29.82
CA TYR A 736 19.12 22.69 -29.60
C TYR A 736 19.75 23.85 -28.82
N PHE A 737 21.04 23.74 -28.51
CA PHE A 737 21.82 24.77 -27.84
C PHE A 737 22.85 25.37 -28.79
N GLY A 738 23.16 26.66 -28.65
CA GLY A 738 24.14 27.35 -29.49
C GLY A 738 23.88 28.84 -29.66
N TYR A 739 24.34 29.38 -30.80
CA TYR A 739 24.14 30.77 -31.20
C TYR A 739 22.94 30.85 -32.13
N TRP A 740 21.98 31.72 -31.81
CA TRP A 740 20.71 31.84 -32.53
C TRP A 740 20.60 33.20 -33.19
N LYS A 741 20.03 33.21 -34.40
CA LYS A 741 19.53 34.42 -35.05
C LYS A 741 18.05 34.23 -35.31
N ILE A 742 17.23 35.15 -34.82
CA ILE A 742 15.78 35.00 -34.73
C ILE A 742 15.11 36.08 -35.56
N PRO A 743 14.73 35.80 -36.81
CA PRO A 743 13.88 36.71 -37.53
C PRO A 743 12.48 36.86 -36.90
N TYR A 744 11.84 37.99 -37.17
CA TYR A 744 10.47 38.30 -36.78
C TYR A 744 9.74 39.04 -37.90
N HIS A 745 8.41 38.94 -38.01
CA HIS A 745 7.58 39.74 -38.93
C HIS A 745 6.54 40.63 -38.21
N PHE A 746 5.95 41.57 -38.95
CA PHE A 746 4.93 42.53 -38.50
C PHE A 746 3.68 42.47 -39.39
N HIS A 747 2.50 42.41 -38.79
CA HIS A 747 1.19 42.39 -39.47
C HIS A 747 0.44 43.71 -39.23
N VAL A 748 -0.28 44.20 -40.24
CA VAL A 748 -1.20 45.36 -40.09
C VAL A 748 -2.58 44.91 -40.54
N SER A 749 -3.65 45.40 -39.91
CA SER A 749 -5.00 44.91 -40.19
C SER A 749 -5.41 45.15 -41.65
N GLY A 750 -5.54 44.05 -42.41
CA GLY A 750 -5.81 44.04 -43.85
C GLY A 750 -4.57 43.89 -44.75
N CYS A 751 -3.38 43.61 -44.19
CA CYS A 751 -2.09 43.93 -44.80
C CYS A 751 -0.97 42.83 -44.67
N PRO A 752 -0.26 42.42 -45.75
CA PRO A 752 0.82 41.39 -45.73
C PRO A 752 2.13 41.66 -44.94
N ASP A 753 2.72 40.62 -44.32
CA ASP A 753 3.70 40.81 -43.22
C ASP A 753 5.17 41.18 -43.60
N LEU A 754 5.95 41.70 -42.64
CA LEU A 754 7.25 42.41 -42.87
C LEU A 754 8.36 42.07 -41.84
N SER A 755 9.62 41.75 -42.21
CA SER A 755 10.63 41.16 -41.27
C SER A 755 12.04 41.77 -41.06
N ASP A 756 12.66 41.44 -39.91
CA ASP A 756 14.07 41.71 -39.46
C ASP A 756 14.52 40.72 -38.32
N THR A 757 15.68 40.84 -37.62
CA THR A 757 16.41 39.78 -36.84
C THR A 757 17.02 40.15 -35.45
N ILE A 758 16.91 39.25 -34.45
CA ILE A 758 17.55 39.29 -33.10
C ILE A 758 18.71 38.25 -32.97
N GLN A 759 19.70 38.41 -32.07
CA GLN A 759 20.72 37.37 -31.77
C GLN A 759 20.74 36.91 -30.28
N LEU A 760 20.96 35.62 -30.01
CA LEU A 760 20.98 35.02 -28.65
C LEU A 760 22.04 33.91 -28.50
N ARG A 761 22.42 33.58 -27.25
CA ARG A 761 23.29 32.44 -26.90
C ARG A 761 22.61 31.49 -25.90
N THR A 762 22.73 30.18 -26.11
CA THR A 762 22.10 29.16 -25.24
C THR A 762 22.99 27.93 -25.03
N SER A 763 22.96 27.34 -23.83
CA SER A 763 23.74 26.14 -23.47
C SER A 763 22.95 25.22 -22.54
N SER A 764 23.21 23.91 -22.59
CA SER A 764 22.62 22.99 -21.62
C SER A 764 23.31 23.11 -20.27
N ASN A 765 22.52 23.02 -19.21
CA ASN A 765 23.07 22.69 -17.90
C ASN A 765 23.71 21.29 -17.98
N PRO A 766 24.95 21.11 -17.52
CA PRO A 766 25.52 19.79 -17.36
C PRO A 766 24.71 19.02 -16.32
N THR A 767 24.77 17.69 -16.36
CA THR A 767 24.21 16.84 -15.31
C THR A 767 25.35 16.15 -14.61
N ALA A 768 25.83 16.81 -13.54
CA ALA A 768 26.96 16.34 -12.75
C ALA A 768 26.66 14.94 -12.21
N LEU A 769 27.48 13.97 -12.59
CA LEU A 769 27.29 12.57 -12.22
C LEU A 769 28.65 11.89 -12.13
N PHE A 770 28.80 11.01 -11.15
CA PHE A 770 29.94 10.12 -11.06
C PHE A 770 29.52 8.77 -10.49
N ASN A 771 30.28 7.75 -10.88
CA ASN A 771 30.23 6.43 -10.28
C ASN A 771 31.52 6.22 -9.48
N THR A 772 31.44 5.40 -8.45
CA THR A 772 32.63 4.79 -7.84
C THR A 772 32.80 3.39 -8.39
N ASP A 773 34.04 2.96 -8.53
CA ASP A 773 34.38 1.56 -8.75
C ASP A 773 35.22 1.09 -7.54
N PRO A 774 34.73 0.14 -6.72
CA PRO A 774 33.40 -0.51 -6.79
C PRO A 774 32.22 0.41 -6.40
N SER A 775 31.00 0.02 -6.80
CA SER A 775 29.78 0.82 -6.63
C SER A 775 28.92 0.40 -5.43
N ASP A 776 28.49 1.38 -4.63
CA ASP A 776 27.38 1.35 -3.65
C ASP A 776 27.11 0.03 -2.88
N LEU A 777 27.66 -0.01 -1.65
CA LEU A 777 27.32 -0.87 -0.49
C LEU A 777 28.02 -2.26 -0.31
N PHE A 778 28.97 -2.26 0.66
CA PHE A 778 29.55 -3.38 1.45
C PHE A 778 30.73 -4.23 0.85
N VAL A 779 31.54 -4.81 1.78
CA VAL A 779 32.39 -6.04 1.65
C VAL A 779 33.85 -5.98 1.12
N TYR A 780 34.79 -5.47 1.95
CA TYR A 780 36.25 -5.77 2.08
C TYR A 780 37.37 -5.31 1.10
N ASP A 781 38.51 -5.00 1.75
CA ASP A 781 39.94 -5.20 1.39
C ASP A 781 40.61 -4.40 0.26
N GLN A 782 39.99 -3.37 -0.32
CA GLN A 782 40.73 -2.33 -1.05
C GLN A 782 40.46 -0.93 -0.50
N LEU A 783 41.55 -0.21 -0.17
CA LEU A 783 41.51 1.18 0.32
C LEU A 783 41.37 2.19 -0.83
N ASP A 784 41.51 1.75 -2.08
CA ASP A 784 41.50 2.61 -3.26
C ASP A 784 40.15 2.57 -3.95
N ILE A 785 39.49 3.73 -4.07
CA ILE A 785 38.23 3.88 -4.82
C ILE A 785 38.49 4.76 -6.04
N LEU A 786 38.12 4.26 -7.21
CA LEU A 786 38.22 5.02 -8.46
C LEU A 786 36.95 5.86 -8.65
N PHE A 787 37.11 7.19 -8.65
CA PHE A 787 36.04 8.11 -9.01
C PHE A 787 36.00 8.28 -10.52
N GLN A 788 34.98 7.69 -11.14
CA GLN A 788 34.75 7.75 -12.58
C GLN A 788 33.71 8.82 -12.89
N ASN A 789 34.12 9.88 -13.58
CA ASN A 789 33.19 10.91 -14.04
C ASN A 789 32.22 10.30 -15.08
N ARG A 790 30.94 10.52 -14.85
CA ARG A 790 29.82 10.09 -15.71
C ARG A 790 28.92 11.27 -16.06
N THR A 791 29.42 12.49 -15.87
CA THR A 791 28.71 13.73 -16.17
C THR A 791 28.32 13.74 -17.64
N THR A 792 27.03 13.94 -17.88
CA THR A 792 26.50 14.12 -19.22
C THR A 792 26.25 15.59 -19.48
N ASN A 793 26.47 16.01 -20.73
CA ASN A 793 26.12 17.35 -21.18
C ASN A 793 25.49 17.22 -22.57
N ALA A 794 24.28 17.76 -22.74
CA ALA A 794 23.46 17.52 -23.92
C ALA A 794 24.01 18.24 -25.17
N ASP A 795 24.61 19.42 -24.99
CA ASP A 795 25.16 20.25 -26.06
C ASP A 795 26.60 19.90 -26.49
N LYS A 796 27.25 18.93 -25.82
CA LYS A 796 28.64 18.50 -26.06
C LYS A 796 29.69 19.62 -25.98
N THR A 797 29.38 20.77 -25.36
CA THR A 797 30.39 21.81 -25.13
C THR A 797 31.47 21.35 -24.15
N PRO A 798 32.69 21.94 -24.19
CA PRO A 798 33.76 21.61 -23.26
C PRO A 798 33.30 21.75 -21.80
N LEU A 799 33.70 20.79 -20.97
CA LEU A 799 33.37 20.74 -19.55
C LEU A 799 34.62 20.92 -18.71
N TYR A 800 34.48 21.66 -17.61
CA TYR A 800 35.48 21.84 -16.57
C TYR A 800 34.95 21.22 -15.28
N PHE A 801 35.79 20.50 -14.55
CA PHE A 801 35.41 19.67 -13.41
C PHE A 801 36.21 20.04 -12.16
N ASP A 802 35.51 20.35 -11.07
CA ASP A 802 36.12 20.59 -9.77
C ASP A 802 35.59 19.57 -8.75
N TRP A 803 36.50 18.86 -8.09
CA TRP A 803 36.20 17.89 -7.05
C TRP A 803 36.52 18.43 -5.65
N TYR A 804 35.70 18.00 -4.68
CA TYR A 804 35.77 18.37 -3.28
C TYR A 804 35.52 17.12 -2.40
N MET A 805 36.22 17.03 -1.26
CA MET A 805 36.18 15.86 -0.36
C MET A 805 36.10 16.31 1.11
N ASP A 806 34.87 16.51 1.59
CA ASP A 806 34.64 16.90 2.99
C ASP A 806 34.92 15.71 3.93
N ARG A 807 35.93 15.84 4.80
CA ARG A 807 36.15 14.93 5.94
C ARG A 807 35.59 15.51 7.25
N PHE A 808 35.73 16.83 7.42
CA PHE A 808 35.10 17.72 8.41
C PHE A 808 35.03 19.14 7.79
N PRO A 809 34.34 20.14 8.39
CA PRO A 809 34.25 21.47 7.80
C PRO A 809 35.61 22.17 7.75
N GLY A 810 36.24 22.23 6.57
CA GLY A 810 37.48 22.98 6.34
C GLY A 810 38.53 22.30 5.45
N ASP A 811 38.54 20.97 5.35
CA ASP A 811 39.51 20.24 4.52
C ASP A 811 38.98 20.03 3.10
N VAL A 812 39.64 20.63 2.10
CA VAL A 812 39.30 20.45 0.67
C VAL A 812 40.54 19.97 -0.10
N LEU A 813 40.41 18.81 -0.75
CA LEU A 813 41.38 18.29 -1.71
C LEU A 813 40.85 18.48 -3.14
N HIS A 814 41.52 19.31 -3.94
CA HIS A 814 41.19 19.55 -5.34
C HIS A 814 41.97 18.61 -6.27
N PHE A 815 41.27 18.01 -7.24
CA PHE A 815 41.87 17.20 -8.32
C PHE A 815 41.02 17.34 -9.60
N VAL A 816 41.66 17.12 -10.76
CA VAL A 816 41.20 17.69 -12.06
C VAL A 816 40.58 16.65 -13.02
N VAL A 817 40.80 15.35 -12.80
CA VAL A 817 40.33 14.25 -13.67
C VAL A 817 39.97 13.00 -12.84
N ASP A 818 39.37 11.98 -13.47
CA ASP A 818 39.12 10.65 -12.89
C ASP A 818 40.33 10.17 -12.08
N SER A 819 40.15 9.99 -10.77
CA SER A 819 41.24 9.79 -9.81
C SER A 819 40.96 8.62 -8.89
N LEU A 820 42.01 7.82 -8.66
CA LEU A 820 42.05 6.78 -7.64
C LEU A 820 42.38 7.44 -6.30
N ILE A 821 41.51 7.28 -5.29
CA ILE A 821 41.68 7.93 -3.99
C ILE A 821 41.80 6.87 -2.90
N HIS A 822 42.86 6.99 -2.10
CA HIS A 822 43.16 6.11 -0.98
C HIS A 822 42.45 6.58 0.30
N PHE A 823 41.61 5.73 0.88
CA PHE A 823 40.85 6.02 2.10
C PHE A 823 41.49 5.32 3.30
N PRO A 824 41.72 6.02 4.43
CA PRO A 824 42.28 5.39 5.63
C PRO A 824 41.35 4.29 6.16
N SER A 825 41.94 3.23 6.70
CA SER A 825 41.29 1.97 7.12
C SER A 825 40.46 2.09 8.42
N VAL A 826 39.52 3.03 8.44
CA VAL A 826 38.56 3.28 9.51
C VAL A 826 37.14 3.35 8.95
N SER A 827 36.17 2.80 9.68
CA SER A 827 34.74 2.95 9.34
C SER A 827 34.34 4.42 9.50
N ALA A 828 33.99 5.06 8.38
CA ALA A 828 33.62 6.47 8.32
C ALA A 828 32.72 6.74 7.10
N GLY A 829 31.94 7.82 7.18
CA GLY A 829 31.15 8.35 6.07
C GLY A 829 31.87 9.53 5.41
N TYR A 830 32.14 9.43 4.11
CA TYR A 830 32.78 10.48 3.30
C TYR A 830 31.75 11.14 2.37
N ARG A 831 31.94 12.43 2.04
CA ARG A 831 30.98 13.18 1.20
C ARG A 831 31.59 13.81 -0.06
N PRO A 832 32.09 13.01 -1.03
CA PRO A 832 32.57 13.51 -2.31
C PRO A 832 31.53 14.39 -3.02
N LYS A 833 31.96 15.58 -3.45
CA LYS A 833 31.19 16.51 -4.29
C LYS A 833 31.93 16.82 -5.58
N LEU A 834 31.21 16.75 -6.69
CA LEU A 834 31.65 17.13 -8.03
C LEU A 834 30.86 18.36 -8.49
N VAL A 835 31.56 19.41 -8.91
CA VAL A 835 31.01 20.61 -9.56
C VAL A 835 31.47 20.63 -11.02
N VAL A 836 30.57 20.98 -11.94
CA VAL A 836 30.87 20.98 -13.38
C VAL A 836 30.39 22.26 -14.04
N THR A 837 31.24 22.86 -14.87
CA THR A 837 30.98 24.10 -15.60
C THR A 837 31.14 23.88 -17.11
N THR A 838 30.21 24.40 -17.94
CA THR A 838 30.33 24.37 -19.41
C THR A 838 31.19 25.52 -19.93
N GLY A 839 31.76 25.37 -21.13
CA GLY A 839 32.49 26.44 -21.82
C GLY A 839 31.66 27.67 -22.20
N MET A 840 30.33 27.63 -22.03
CA MET A 840 29.44 28.80 -22.13
C MET A 840 29.03 29.37 -20.76
N GLY A 841 29.46 28.78 -19.64
CA GLY A 841 29.28 29.31 -18.29
C GLY A 841 28.14 28.72 -17.45
N CYS A 842 27.49 27.63 -17.90
CA CYS A 842 26.43 26.97 -17.12
C CYS A 842 27.02 25.97 -16.10
N VAL A 843 26.46 25.88 -14.89
CA VAL A 843 27.04 25.12 -13.76
C VAL A 843 26.03 24.12 -13.17
N ASP A 844 26.50 22.93 -12.76
CA ASP A 844 25.74 21.93 -11.99
C ASP A 844 26.64 21.22 -10.96
N SER A 845 26.06 20.58 -9.93
CA SER A 845 26.87 19.82 -8.95
C SER A 845 26.12 18.65 -8.31
N ILE A 846 26.85 17.62 -7.91
CA ILE A 846 26.34 16.43 -7.20
C ILE A 846 27.23 16.11 -6.00
N GLN A 847 26.62 15.67 -4.89
CA GLN A 847 27.31 15.17 -3.71
C GLN A 847 26.69 13.83 -3.31
N LYS A 848 27.52 12.82 -3.01
CA LYS A 848 27.07 11.49 -2.54
C LYS A 848 27.66 11.20 -1.16
N LEU A 849 26.95 10.44 -0.33
CA LEU A 849 27.49 9.88 0.92
C LEU A 849 28.04 8.48 0.64
N LEU A 850 29.31 8.26 0.99
CA LEU A 850 29.99 6.98 0.87
C LEU A 850 30.31 6.43 2.27
N ASN A 851 29.64 5.35 2.67
CA ASN A 851 29.88 4.67 3.94
C ASN A 851 30.80 3.47 3.73
N ILE A 852 32.02 3.51 4.27
CA ILE A 852 32.98 2.39 4.16
C ILE A 852 32.74 1.40 5.31
N ILE A 853 32.31 0.18 4.97
CA ILE A 853 31.94 -0.87 5.93
C ILE A 853 32.67 -2.17 5.55
N LEU A 854 33.43 -2.71 6.50
CA LEU A 854 34.12 -4.00 6.39
C LEU A 854 33.11 -5.15 6.64
N ASP A 855 32.99 -6.11 5.72
CA ASP A 855 32.15 -7.31 5.88
C ASP A 855 32.92 -8.56 5.40
N VAL A 856 32.79 -9.67 6.13
CA VAL A 856 33.62 -10.88 6.02
C VAL A 856 32.90 -11.99 5.26
N ASN A 857 33.10 -12.07 3.95
CA ASN A 857 32.78 -13.29 3.21
C ASN A 857 33.70 -14.45 3.64
N SER A 858 33.11 -15.57 4.05
CA SER A 858 33.83 -16.76 4.50
C SER A 858 34.43 -17.52 3.32
N VAL A 859 35.75 -17.48 3.19
CA VAL A 859 36.47 -18.33 2.23
C VAL A 859 36.49 -19.76 2.76
N GLN A 860 35.66 -20.66 2.20
CA GLN A 860 35.85 -22.10 2.39
C GLN A 860 37.05 -22.55 1.56
N ASN A 861 38.23 -22.54 2.18
CA ASN A 861 39.39 -23.21 1.65
C ASN A 861 39.35 -24.68 2.10
N ASN A 862 39.24 -25.64 1.16
CA ASN A 862 38.99 -27.08 1.41
C ASN A 862 40.10 -27.84 2.19
N ARG A 863 41.04 -27.12 2.82
CA ARG A 863 42.16 -27.64 3.63
C ARG A 863 42.28 -27.01 5.03
N LEU A 864 41.34 -26.13 5.40
CA LEU A 864 41.39 -25.38 6.65
C LEU A 864 39.96 -25.17 7.18
N ILE A 865 39.51 -26.10 8.02
CA ILE A 865 38.17 -26.08 8.61
C ILE A 865 38.28 -25.65 10.08
N ILE A 866 37.61 -24.55 10.43
CA ILE A 866 37.14 -24.33 11.80
C ILE A 866 35.77 -24.99 11.92
N ASN A 867 35.67 -26.01 12.78
CA ASN A 867 34.41 -26.69 13.05
C ASN A 867 33.54 -25.93 14.08
N SER A 868 32.34 -26.42 14.35
CA SER A 868 31.42 -25.90 15.39
C SER A 868 32.02 -25.91 16.81
N ASP A 869 33.14 -26.60 17.03
CA ASP A 869 33.91 -26.62 18.27
C ASP A 869 35.13 -25.71 18.28
N LEU A 870 35.22 -24.80 17.31
CA LEU A 870 36.29 -23.79 17.21
C LEU A 870 37.70 -24.40 17.14
N GLN A 871 37.84 -25.58 16.52
CA GLN A 871 39.12 -26.26 16.33
C GLN A 871 39.61 -26.05 14.90
N ILE A 872 40.85 -25.55 14.75
CA ILE A 872 41.54 -25.55 13.45
C ILE A 872 41.98 -26.98 13.14
N LEU A 873 41.39 -27.57 12.09
CA LEU A 873 41.73 -28.89 11.58
C LEU A 873 42.60 -28.76 10.32
N SER A 874 43.92 -28.70 10.50
CA SER A 874 44.89 -28.74 9.40
C SER A 874 46.25 -29.27 9.88
N THR A 875 46.91 -30.08 9.06
CA THR A 875 48.23 -30.67 9.33
C THR A 875 49.39 -29.91 8.69
N GLU A 876 49.10 -28.85 7.91
CA GLU A 876 50.11 -28.09 7.16
C GLU A 876 50.51 -26.76 7.84
N ILE A 877 49.85 -26.39 8.94
CA ILE A 877 50.04 -25.12 9.66
C ILE A 877 51.14 -25.27 10.73
N VAL A 878 52.12 -24.38 10.70
CA VAL A 878 53.26 -24.36 11.65
C VAL A 878 52.94 -23.53 12.89
N ASN A 879 52.33 -22.37 12.70
CA ASN A 879 51.83 -21.49 13.77
C ASN A 879 50.70 -20.60 13.22
N TYR A 880 49.89 -20.05 14.12
CA TYR A 880 48.80 -19.14 13.76
C TYR A 880 48.45 -18.14 14.87
N GLN A 881 47.62 -17.17 14.53
CA GLN A 881 47.01 -16.16 15.38
C GLN A 881 45.54 -16.06 14.97
N LEU A 882 44.62 -16.40 15.88
CA LEU A 882 43.18 -16.30 15.66
C LEU A 882 42.62 -15.13 16.48
N ILE A 883 41.82 -14.29 15.82
CA ILE A 883 41.14 -13.12 16.39
C ILE A 883 39.63 -13.31 16.20
N LEU A 884 38.83 -13.12 17.26
CA LEU A 884 37.36 -13.13 17.18
C LEU A 884 36.78 -11.72 17.32
N PHE A 885 35.69 -11.49 16.59
CA PHE A 885 34.90 -10.26 16.62
C PHE A 885 33.43 -10.57 16.91
N ASP A 886 32.74 -9.65 17.59
CA ASP A 886 31.29 -9.72 17.79
C ASP A 886 30.50 -9.32 16.53
N ALA A 887 29.17 -9.44 16.61
CA ALA A 887 28.25 -9.14 15.51
C ALA A 887 28.26 -7.67 15.02
N ILE A 888 28.94 -6.76 15.75
CA ILE A 888 29.13 -5.36 15.36
C ILE A 888 30.61 -5.01 15.09
N GLY A 889 31.45 -6.02 14.87
CA GLY A 889 32.83 -5.87 14.42
C GLY A 889 33.86 -5.51 15.50
N ARG A 890 33.49 -5.51 16.79
CA ARG A 890 34.45 -5.26 17.87
C ARG A 890 35.27 -6.51 18.14
N ARG A 891 36.60 -6.38 18.24
CA ARG A 891 37.51 -7.45 18.65
C ARG A 891 37.24 -7.83 20.11
N ILE A 892 36.84 -9.09 20.33
CA ILE A 892 36.45 -9.62 21.66
C ILE A 892 37.41 -10.67 22.21
N PHE A 893 38.25 -11.27 21.36
CA PHE A 893 39.22 -12.30 21.78
C PHE A 893 40.35 -12.46 20.77
N GLU A 894 41.48 -12.98 21.24
CA GLU A 894 42.64 -13.37 20.42
C GLU A 894 43.38 -14.54 21.09
N THR A 895 43.97 -15.43 20.29
CA THR A 895 44.80 -16.52 20.78
C THR A 895 45.74 -17.08 19.70
N HIS A 896 46.84 -17.69 20.14
CA HIS A 896 47.77 -18.46 19.29
C HIS A 896 47.64 -19.98 19.51
N SER A 897 46.62 -20.44 20.25
CA SER A 897 46.42 -21.86 20.59
C SER A 897 44.96 -22.30 20.58
N ASN A 898 44.75 -23.59 20.27
CA ASN A 898 43.43 -24.22 20.21
C ASN A 898 42.80 -24.41 21.61
N SER A 899 43.57 -24.31 22.70
CA SER A 899 43.04 -24.37 24.08
C SER A 899 42.29 -23.10 24.45
N GLY A 900 42.89 -21.93 24.20
CA GLY A 900 42.27 -20.64 24.52
C GLY A 900 40.92 -20.41 23.82
N ILE A 901 40.74 -20.92 22.59
CA ILE A 901 39.46 -20.78 21.88
C ILE A 901 38.34 -21.61 22.54
N ARG A 902 38.65 -22.81 23.05
CA ARG A 902 37.65 -23.67 23.73
C ARG A 902 37.21 -23.05 25.06
N GLU A 903 38.13 -22.47 25.80
CA GLU A 903 37.83 -21.73 27.03
C GLU A 903 36.90 -20.55 26.71
N LYS A 904 37.24 -19.75 25.68
CA LYS A 904 36.39 -18.61 25.29
C LYS A 904 35.02 -19.00 24.75
N LYS A 905 34.89 -20.12 24.02
CA LYS A 905 33.57 -20.65 23.55
C LYS A 905 32.56 -20.79 24.70
N ASN A 906 33.02 -21.15 25.90
CA ASN A 906 32.16 -21.35 27.07
C ASN A 906 31.73 -20.03 27.75
N GLU A 907 32.47 -18.93 27.52
CA GLU A 907 32.12 -17.58 28.00
C GLU A 907 31.23 -16.80 27.02
N LEU A 908 31.32 -17.09 25.72
CA LEU A 908 30.56 -16.38 24.70
C LEU A 908 29.07 -16.79 24.73
N PRO A 909 28.12 -15.83 24.73
CA PRO A 909 26.71 -16.13 24.55
C PRO A 909 26.43 -16.69 23.15
N GLU A 910 25.28 -17.35 22.98
CA GLU A 910 24.85 -17.82 21.67
C GLU A 910 24.70 -16.66 20.68
N GLY A 911 25.10 -16.88 19.44
CA GLY A 911 25.11 -15.83 18.43
C GLY A 911 26.09 -16.09 17.28
N VAL A 912 26.15 -15.12 16.35
CA VAL A 912 27.07 -15.12 15.21
C VAL A 912 28.31 -14.30 15.58
N TYR A 913 29.47 -14.88 15.32
CA TYR A 913 30.79 -14.28 15.54
C TYR A 913 31.61 -14.36 14.27
N TYR A 914 32.53 -13.42 14.11
CA TYR A 914 33.46 -13.37 12.98
C TYR A 914 34.87 -13.72 13.45
N TYR A 915 35.67 -14.31 12.57
CA TYR A 915 37.05 -14.68 12.86
C TYR A 915 38.02 -14.29 11.76
N GLN A 916 39.25 -13.96 12.16
CA GLN A 916 40.42 -13.86 11.31
C GLN A 916 41.49 -14.82 11.85
N ILE A 917 42.15 -15.56 10.97
CA ILE A 917 43.30 -16.40 11.25
C ILE A 917 44.45 -15.94 10.38
N GLU A 918 45.56 -15.54 10.98
CA GLU A 918 46.85 -15.40 10.31
C GLU A 918 47.68 -16.65 10.60
N TYR A 919 48.29 -17.27 9.60
CA TYR A 919 48.97 -18.54 9.76
C TYR A 919 50.15 -18.71 8.78
N ASN A 920 51.13 -19.53 9.17
CA ASN A 920 52.20 -19.96 8.27
C ASN A 920 52.04 -21.45 7.95
N THR A 921 52.35 -21.84 6.71
CA THR A 921 52.50 -23.25 6.32
C THR A 921 53.97 -23.58 6.05
N HIS A 922 54.29 -24.86 5.89
CA HIS A 922 55.63 -25.29 5.46
C HIS A 922 56.04 -24.80 4.05
N LEU A 923 55.10 -24.27 3.26
CA LEU A 923 55.32 -23.84 1.87
C LEU A 923 55.16 -22.33 1.67
N ALA A 924 54.43 -21.63 2.55
CA ALA A 924 54.16 -20.20 2.43
C ALA A 924 54.00 -19.53 3.80
N ALA A 925 54.65 -18.38 3.96
CA ALA A 925 54.50 -17.52 5.12
C ALA A 925 53.31 -16.55 4.97
N HIS A 926 52.82 -16.04 6.10
CA HIS A 926 51.80 -14.99 6.25
C HIS A 926 50.56 -15.19 5.35
N GLN A 927 49.93 -16.35 5.49
CA GLN A 927 48.62 -16.64 4.94
C GLN A 927 47.53 -16.10 5.87
N MET A 928 46.39 -15.69 5.32
CA MET A 928 45.25 -15.18 6.10
C MET A 928 43.95 -15.87 5.66
N LEU A 929 43.13 -16.25 6.64
CA LEU A 929 41.78 -16.79 6.44
C LEU A 929 40.79 -15.99 7.28
N LYS A 930 39.69 -15.53 6.69
CA LYS A 930 38.61 -14.82 7.39
C LYS A 930 37.28 -15.57 7.22
N GLY A 931 36.40 -15.53 8.20
CA GLY A 931 35.09 -16.18 8.13
C GLY A 931 34.14 -15.86 9.28
N LYS A 932 33.01 -16.58 9.32
CA LYS A 932 31.98 -16.48 10.38
C LYS A 932 31.69 -17.83 11.00
N ILE A 933 31.24 -17.83 12.24
CA ILE A 933 30.82 -19.01 12.99
C ILE A 933 29.61 -18.67 13.88
N THR A 934 28.63 -19.56 13.91
CA THR A 934 27.49 -19.47 14.82
C THR A 934 27.77 -20.36 16.03
N ILE A 935 27.75 -19.79 17.23
CA ILE A 935 27.81 -20.56 18.49
C ILE A 935 26.38 -20.88 18.91
N THR A 936 26.04 -22.16 18.89
CA THR A 936 24.83 -22.77 19.45
C THR A 936 25.27 -23.75 20.55
N ARG A 937 24.53 -23.83 21.67
CA ARG A 937 24.83 -24.75 22.78
C ARG A 937 23.95 -25.99 22.79
#